data_AF-A0A2V9T1U3-F1
#
_entry.id   AF-A0A2V9T1U3-F1
#
_cell.length_a   1.000
_cell.length_b   1.000
_cell.length_c   1.000
_cell.angle_alpha   90.00
_cell.angle_beta   90.00
_cell.angle_gamma   90.00
#
_symmetry.space_group_name_H-M   'P 1'
#
loop_
_entity.id
_entity.type
_entity.pdbx_description
1 polymer ?
#
loop_
_entity_poly.entity_id
_entity_poly.type
_entity_poly.pdbx_seq_one_letter_code
_entity_poly.pdbx_strand_id
1 'polypeptide(L)'
;MRRLLSFGIFVLLLTLVFSFSVPGYAQTFRGAINGNVTDPSGAVVAGANVKATNEATGIALSTVTTSGGSFAFQDIPLGTYKVSVAAPGFSAYTVDKVQVIAGTIYTLPIKLSMGKQATTVEVSAAALTVDTATQTQTMTIPGDVVQNTPLNGRDYTQLISVEPGFGGYNVGGFGSLNGTRPNQMNWQIDGVDNNDFWHNIPAVNQGGVSGIAGIILPIDSIDEFSAQTQNGPEAGRNAGGTVNLVTKSGTNQLHGSAYYFNRNEFYAASSPFFTPSESVPKAPPLRNQNYGGSVGGPIIKDKTFYFLSFEKQNYIIGLSGKATEPSDKWINKALALLNSKSVPESTLSANLIGPNGFWPRNLIGGLDGTPDNFFSPIASTGYSYNGVVKVDHNFNQKHHLSGRWFGGQGNQTAPLGGSPALGTASSNLHDYFEVAPIHVYNYSAVLNSAFSPRVTNQVLVGVNYFNQVFHDFNNSFDTRALGLFLSPDATIHGKPILGAPNIVISPPSGVSGAGFEQIGLTPPEGRNDITGHLTDIISYNVGAHQFRFGGEFRQARVNEFYHRRGTGKFVFDGTAGPNGDGTGWPTGTDPTTAALADFLAGNVSSSTIAVGNPERFVRVNAFNAYVQDAWQVTRKLNFNVGLRYEYFGPLHSDKKDLAVFIPGKGLLIQGNGIDSIFPPDRNNFAPRFGFAYQPKGTGDLVVRGGIGVYYDQINMNPFLDFRPPITAAQGLEGNPIGPAAVSTYSSPICPPNPPTNASGVYNWQAVQQSVCPDGTPNPTGAIFPGVVTCTDPLCTTTPGFNVFAVNQNFRTPYFYNYNLQVEKGLGSAAVLQIGYVGSEGRKLNIVTNINQNNAFPNFGSILQLNSIGTSNYNALQSTFRIRSWHGFTSQFAYTWAHSLDEISEYRAVIADDAFNSKFDYGNSDYDTRHLFTVNFTYDVPKASWATGWSRWLVNNWQVSSVMNWHSGQPSDEVRLGLDVIGDPFAGVSHHFSAAGGGTQWLNPAAFAAPAPGTVGDLARNRFRAPGFGDLDLSVFKSIPVGERVKVRLQADMFNVFNRINLASGPGSVGSSCGALNASSPVPSDRVCNTSASFGLVSDTIGDFNGAPGLGPGEQFNMQLAVKIIF
;
A
#
# COMPACT_ATOMS: atom_id res chain seq x y z
N MET A 1 9.93 -12.30 -49.67
CA MET A 1 9.75 -10.83 -49.52
C MET A 1 8.47 -10.29 -50.17
N ARG A 2 8.31 -10.21 -51.52
CA ARG A 2 7.12 -9.53 -52.13
C ARG A 2 5.73 -9.92 -51.56
N ARG A 3 5.48 -11.21 -51.22
CA ARG A 3 4.22 -11.66 -50.59
C ARG A 3 3.97 -11.14 -49.16
N LEU A 4 5.01 -10.74 -48.41
CA LEU A 4 4.85 -10.16 -47.06
C LEU A 4 4.34 -8.72 -47.11
N LEU A 5 4.77 -7.90 -48.09
CA LEU A 5 4.21 -6.56 -48.29
C LEU A 5 2.71 -6.63 -48.65
N SER A 6 2.30 -7.61 -49.48
CA SER A 6 0.89 -7.80 -49.84
C SER A 6 0.00 -8.08 -48.62
N PHE A 7 0.48 -8.85 -47.64
CA PHE A 7 -0.29 -9.13 -46.42
C PHE A 7 -0.35 -7.91 -45.48
N GLY A 8 0.76 -7.18 -45.34
CA GLY A 8 0.78 -5.92 -44.57
C GLY A 8 -0.19 -4.87 -45.13
N ILE A 9 -0.29 -4.75 -46.46
CA ILE A 9 -1.26 -3.86 -47.12
C ILE A 9 -2.71 -4.32 -46.89
N PHE A 10 -2.97 -5.63 -46.86
CA PHE A 10 -4.31 -6.16 -46.57
C PHE A 10 -4.73 -5.88 -45.12
N VAL A 11 -3.83 -6.04 -44.14
CA VAL A 11 -4.07 -5.65 -42.75
C VAL A 11 -4.33 -4.15 -42.63
N LEU A 12 -3.51 -3.32 -43.29
CA LEU A 12 -3.67 -1.85 -43.28
C LEU A 12 -5.03 -1.41 -43.86
N LEU A 13 -5.50 -2.08 -44.91
CA LEU A 13 -6.83 -1.86 -45.50
C LEU A 13 -7.96 -2.33 -44.57
N LEU A 14 -7.78 -3.42 -43.80
CA LEU A 14 -8.75 -3.81 -42.78
C LEU A 14 -8.90 -2.73 -41.70
N THR A 15 -7.79 -2.14 -41.24
CA THR A 15 -7.82 -1.01 -40.30
C THR A 15 -8.51 0.22 -40.90
N LEU A 16 -8.29 0.51 -42.18
CA LEU A 16 -8.99 1.60 -42.88
C LEU A 16 -10.50 1.34 -43.06
N VAL A 17 -10.93 0.10 -43.27
CA VAL A 17 -12.36 -0.22 -43.44
C VAL A 17 -13.11 -0.13 -42.11
N PHE A 18 -12.50 -0.56 -40.99
CA PHE A 18 -13.04 -0.28 -39.65
C PHE A 18 -13.01 1.21 -39.25
N SER A 19 -12.37 2.08 -40.05
CA SER A 19 -12.40 3.54 -39.84
C SER A 19 -13.67 4.21 -40.41
N PHE A 20 -14.62 3.47 -41.00
CA PHE A 20 -15.85 4.02 -41.59
C PHE A 20 -17.16 3.61 -40.90
N SER A 21 -17.44 4.34 -39.82
CA SER A 21 -18.76 4.89 -39.48
C SER A 21 -19.98 3.97 -39.29
N VAL A 22 -20.25 3.63 -38.02
CA VAL A 22 -21.60 3.75 -37.43
C VAL A 22 -21.47 4.64 -36.18
N PRO A 23 -22.26 5.74 -36.03
CA PRO A 23 -22.05 6.69 -34.92
C PRO A 23 -22.67 6.19 -33.61
N GLY A 24 -21.84 5.62 -32.71
CA GLY A 24 -22.30 4.84 -31.56
C GLY A 24 -21.55 5.00 -30.21
N TYR A 25 -20.99 6.18 -29.86
CA TYR A 25 -20.13 6.36 -28.64
C TYR A 25 -20.36 7.71 -27.88
N ALA A 26 -20.42 7.82 -26.51
CA ALA A 26 -20.79 9.09 -25.77
C ALA A 26 -20.70 9.43 -24.18
N GLN A 27 -19.61 9.54 -23.36
CA GLN A 27 -19.51 10.15 -21.92
C GLN A 27 -19.97 9.33 -20.64
N THR A 28 -19.53 9.44 -19.33
CA THR A 28 -18.20 9.47 -18.57
C THR A 28 -18.19 8.90 -17.12
N PHE A 29 -16.97 8.73 -16.55
CA PHE A 29 -16.57 9.13 -15.19
C PHE A 29 -16.12 10.62 -15.10
N ARG A 30 -17.00 11.56 -14.75
CA ARG A 30 -16.67 12.96 -14.43
C ARG A 30 -17.73 13.56 -13.48
N GLY A 31 -17.53 14.78 -12.99
CA GLY A 31 -18.54 15.50 -12.20
C GLY A 31 -19.76 15.91 -13.04
N ALA A 32 -20.85 16.25 -12.35
CA ALA A 32 -22.13 16.57 -12.98
C ALA A 32 -22.78 17.85 -12.40
N ILE A 33 -23.65 18.49 -13.18
CA ILE A 33 -24.54 19.57 -12.73
C ILE A 33 -25.98 19.14 -13.04
N ASN A 34 -26.83 19.03 -12.03
CA ASN A 34 -28.27 18.84 -12.23
C ASN A 34 -29.05 20.00 -11.59
N GLY A 35 -30.37 19.97 -11.72
CA GLY A 35 -31.22 20.94 -11.04
C GLY A 35 -32.67 20.89 -11.48
N ASN A 36 -33.49 21.71 -10.83
CA ASN A 36 -34.90 21.90 -11.17
C ASN A 36 -35.16 23.38 -11.44
N VAL A 37 -35.84 23.66 -12.54
CA VAL A 37 -36.28 25.01 -12.91
C VAL A 37 -37.75 25.19 -12.52
N THR A 38 -38.01 26.20 -11.71
CA THR A 38 -39.33 26.52 -11.15
C THR A 38 -39.70 27.99 -11.39
N ASP A 39 -40.99 28.29 -11.35
CA ASP A 39 -41.53 29.66 -11.42
C ASP A 39 -41.58 30.31 -10.01
N PRO A 40 -42.09 31.54 -9.85
CA PRO A 40 -42.28 32.17 -8.54
C PRO A 40 -43.19 31.38 -7.58
N SER A 41 -44.17 30.61 -8.08
CA SER A 41 -45.10 29.81 -7.26
C SER A 41 -44.54 28.44 -6.80
N GLY A 42 -43.51 27.92 -7.47
CA GLY A 42 -42.98 26.57 -7.24
C GLY A 42 -43.56 25.49 -8.18
N ALA A 43 -44.30 25.91 -9.21
CA ALA A 43 -44.62 25.10 -10.38
C ALA A 43 -43.35 24.85 -11.23
N VAL A 44 -43.38 23.79 -12.05
CA VAL A 44 -42.22 23.34 -12.85
C VAL A 44 -42.19 24.04 -14.21
N VAL A 45 -41.01 24.47 -14.65
CA VAL A 45 -40.83 25.06 -15.99
C VAL A 45 -40.21 24.03 -16.91
N ALA A 46 -41.05 23.33 -17.68
CA ALA A 46 -40.65 22.35 -18.68
C ALA A 46 -40.18 23.04 -19.99
N GLY A 47 -39.24 22.42 -20.71
CA GLY A 47 -38.71 22.95 -21.97
C GLY A 47 -37.86 24.22 -21.85
N ALA A 48 -37.45 24.62 -20.64
CA ALA A 48 -36.48 25.70 -20.43
C ALA A 48 -35.13 25.29 -21.03
N ASN A 49 -34.50 26.18 -21.79
CA ASN A 49 -33.18 25.97 -22.37
C ASN A 49 -32.12 26.25 -21.29
N VAL A 50 -31.23 25.28 -21.07
CA VAL A 50 -30.17 25.34 -20.06
C VAL A 50 -28.82 25.20 -20.78
N LYS A 51 -27.86 26.06 -20.48
CA LYS A 51 -26.50 26.04 -21.05
C LYS A 51 -25.45 26.17 -19.94
N ALA A 52 -24.57 25.18 -19.81
CA ALA A 52 -23.40 25.22 -18.94
C ALA A 52 -22.14 25.49 -19.79
N THR A 53 -21.34 26.48 -19.39
CA THR A 53 -20.11 26.90 -20.10
C THR A 53 -18.91 26.85 -19.17
N ASN A 54 -17.89 26.08 -19.51
CA ASN A 54 -16.63 25.98 -18.77
C ASN A 54 -15.83 27.28 -18.93
N GLU A 55 -15.52 27.96 -17.83
CA GLU A 55 -14.93 29.30 -17.84
C GLU A 55 -13.47 29.32 -18.35
N ALA A 56 -12.74 28.22 -18.21
CA ALA A 56 -11.32 28.13 -18.58
C ALA A 56 -11.07 27.71 -20.04
N THR A 57 -12.00 26.97 -20.64
CA THR A 57 -11.88 26.39 -22.00
C THR A 57 -12.89 26.93 -23.00
N GLY A 58 -13.88 27.71 -22.56
CA GLY A 58 -14.96 28.23 -23.41
C GLY A 58 -15.98 27.17 -23.88
N ILE A 59 -15.75 25.89 -23.58
CA ILE A 59 -16.59 24.76 -24.01
C ILE A 59 -17.97 24.91 -23.37
N ALA A 60 -19.00 24.90 -24.21
CA ALA A 60 -20.40 24.98 -23.78
C ALA A 60 -21.20 23.73 -24.16
N LEU A 61 -22.03 23.29 -23.21
CA LEU A 61 -22.98 22.21 -23.33
C LEU A 61 -24.39 22.77 -23.12
N SER A 62 -25.38 22.25 -23.86
CA SER A 62 -26.79 22.67 -23.77
C SER A 62 -27.73 21.48 -23.60
N THR A 63 -28.75 21.66 -22.77
CA THR A 63 -29.86 20.71 -22.55
C THR A 63 -31.19 21.47 -22.40
N VAL A 64 -32.29 20.75 -22.23
CA VAL A 64 -33.61 21.33 -21.96
C VAL A 64 -34.27 20.63 -20.78
N THR A 65 -35.06 21.34 -19.99
CA THR A 65 -35.75 20.73 -18.84
C THR A 65 -36.81 19.73 -19.26
N THR A 66 -36.93 18.64 -18.48
CA THR A 66 -37.96 17.61 -18.66
C THR A 66 -39.37 18.14 -18.36
N SER A 67 -40.39 17.31 -18.57
CA SER A 67 -41.76 17.57 -18.11
C SER A 67 -41.87 17.79 -16.59
N GLY A 68 -40.91 17.32 -15.80
CA GLY A 68 -40.78 17.60 -14.37
C GLY A 68 -40.01 18.88 -14.03
N GLY A 69 -39.59 19.66 -15.02
CA GLY A 69 -38.73 20.85 -14.84
C GLY A 69 -37.27 20.53 -14.48
N SER A 70 -36.88 19.25 -14.41
CA SER A 70 -35.50 18.83 -14.09
C SER A 70 -34.57 18.95 -15.29
N PHE A 71 -33.30 19.27 -15.09
CA PHE A 71 -32.24 19.15 -16.09
C PHE A 71 -31.02 18.43 -15.51
N ALA A 72 -30.18 17.88 -16.38
CA ALA A 72 -28.88 17.33 -16.03
C ALA A 72 -27.87 17.55 -17.15
N PHE A 73 -26.68 18.01 -16.77
CA PHE A 73 -25.42 17.78 -17.45
C PHE A 73 -24.69 16.73 -16.64
N GLN A 74 -24.89 15.46 -17.00
CA GLN A 74 -23.97 14.43 -16.53
C GLN A 74 -22.62 14.63 -17.22
N ASP A 75 -21.58 14.07 -16.63
CA ASP A 75 -20.41 13.64 -17.38
C ASP A 75 -19.53 14.76 -18.01
N ILE A 76 -19.45 15.93 -17.36
CA ILE A 76 -18.79 17.13 -17.90
C ILE A 76 -17.40 17.38 -17.28
N PRO A 77 -16.43 18.00 -18.00
CA PRO A 77 -15.10 18.28 -17.46
C PRO A 77 -15.13 18.93 -16.07
N LEU A 78 -14.09 18.72 -15.27
CA LEU A 78 -13.97 19.40 -13.98
C LEU A 78 -13.70 20.91 -14.15
N GLY A 79 -13.86 21.63 -13.05
CA GLY A 79 -13.56 23.05 -12.93
C GLY A 79 -14.80 23.95 -12.90
N THR A 80 -14.61 25.22 -13.24
CA THR A 80 -15.61 26.28 -13.03
C THR A 80 -16.55 26.45 -14.21
N TYR A 81 -17.86 26.50 -13.95
CA TYR A 81 -18.93 26.66 -14.94
C TYR A 81 -19.84 27.87 -14.67
N LYS A 82 -20.20 28.57 -15.75
CA LYS A 82 -21.32 29.51 -15.84
C LYS A 82 -22.54 28.78 -16.40
N VAL A 83 -23.60 28.65 -15.61
CA VAL A 83 -24.85 27.97 -15.97
C VAL A 83 -25.95 28.99 -16.20
N SER A 84 -26.54 29.01 -17.39
CA SER A 84 -27.59 29.96 -17.78
C SER A 84 -28.87 29.24 -18.20
N VAL A 85 -30.02 29.81 -17.83
CA VAL A 85 -31.36 29.29 -18.09
C VAL A 85 -32.24 30.36 -18.72
N ALA A 86 -32.96 29.98 -19.78
CA ALA A 86 -33.96 30.82 -20.44
C ALA A 86 -35.22 30.03 -20.78
N ALA A 87 -36.39 30.61 -20.48
CA ALA A 87 -37.70 30.06 -20.83
C ALA A 87 -38.63 31.17 -21.35
N PRO A 88 -39.52 30.91 -22.32
CA PRO A 88 -40.48 31.91 -22.80
C PRO A 88 -41.35 32.45 -21.66
N GLY A 89 -41.49 33.79 -21.57
CA GLY A 89 -42.24 34.47 -20.50
C GLY A 89 -41.46 34.77 -19.22
N PHE A 90 -40.21 34.32 -19.11
CA PHE A 90 -39.35 34.53 -17.96
C PHE A 90 -38.11 35.39 -18.29
N SER A 91 -37.60 36.07 -17.27
CA SER A 91 -36.25 36.67 -17.30
C SER A 91 -35.18 35.58 -17.35
N ALA A 92 -34.02 35.90 -17.93
CA ALA A 92 -32.89 34.98 -17.95
C ALA A 92 -32.30 34.83 -16.54
N TYR A 93 -31.85 33.63 -16.19
CA TYR A 93 -31.27 33.34 -14.89
C TYR A 93 -29.90 32.68 -15.06
N THR A 94 -28.91 33.15 -14.31
CA THR A 94 -27.52 32.80 -14.45
C THR A 94 -26.91 32.48 -13.09
N VAL A 95 -26.24 31.34 -13.00
CA VAL A 95 -25.44 30.95 -11.84
C VAL A 95 -23.97 30.88 -12.27
N ASP A 96 -23.15 31.71 -11.63
CA ASP A 96 -21.72 31.81 -11.90
C ASP A 96 -20.91 31.03 -10.86
N LYS A 97 -19.72 30.60 -11.27
CA LYS A 97 -18.75 29.89 -10.43
C LYS A 97 -19.24 28.53 -9.91
N VAL A 98 -20.11 27.85 -10.65
CA VAL A 98 -20.56 26.48 -10.32
C VAL A 98 -19.34 25.56 -10.45
N GLN A 99 -18.88 25.00 -9.33
CA GLN A 99 -17.72 24.10 -9.33
C GLN A 99 -18.14 22.67 -9.63
N VAL A 100 -17.44 22.04 -10.58
CA VAL A 100 -17.61 20.63 -10.94
C VAL A 100 -16.38 19.87 -10.46
N ILE A 101 -16.60 18.98 -9.49
CA ILE A 101 -15.60 18.10 -8.89
C ILE A 101 -16.07 16.64 -9.03
N ALA A 102 -15.14 15.68 -9.12
CA ALA A 102 -15.46 14.31 -9.48
C ALA A 102 -16.29 13.59 -8.40
N GLY A 103 -17.10 12.62 -8.83
CA GLY A 103 -17.99 11.86 -7.92
C GLY A 103 -19.13 12.66 -7.28
N THR A 104 -19.30 13.94 -7.62
CA THR A 104 -20.37 14.80 -7.08
C THR A 104 -21.33 15.30 -8.17
N ILE A 105 -22.56 15.58 -7.76
CA ILE A 105 -23.59 16.18 -8.61
C ILE A 105 -23.99 17.53 -8.02
N TYR A 106 -23.51 18.62 -8.61
CA TYR A 106 -23.85 19.97 -8.16
C TYR A 106 -25.33 20.24 -8.47
N THR A 107 -26.16 20.33 -7.43
CA THR A 107 -27.61 20.53 -7.57
C THR A 107 -28.00 22.00 -7.54
N LEU A 108 -28.59 22.51 -8.63
CA LEU A 108 -29.04 23.90 -8.77
C LEU A 108 -30.57 24.03 -8.58
N PRO A 109 -31.05 24.60 -7.47
CA PRO A 109 -32.44 24.99 -7.29
C PRO A 109 -32.71 26.31 -8.03
N ILE A 110 -33.14 26.25 -9.29
CA ILE A 110 -33.33 27.43 -10.14
C ILE A 110 -34.78 27.91 -10.05
N LYS A 111 -34.95 29.19 -9.70
CA LYS A 111 -36.26 29.84 -9.59
C LYS A 111 -36.30 31.07 -10.47
N LEU A 112 -37.02 30.97 -11.58
CA LEU A 112 -37.14 32.03 -12.59
C LEU A 112 -38.11 33.11 -12.13
N SER A 113 -37.74 34.37 -12.39
CA SER A 113 -38.63 35.53 -12.25
C SER A 113 -39.43 35.75 -13.53
N MET A 114 -40.71 36.11 -13.41
CA MET A 114 -41.50 36.57 -14.56
C MET A 114 -40.96 37.90 -15.08
N GLY A 115 -40.78 38.02 -16.39
CA GLY A 115 -40.21 39.22 -16.99
C GLY A 115 -39.92 39.06 -18.48
N LYS A 116 -39.60 40.17 -19.14
CA LYS A 116 -39.08 40.11 -20.52
C LYS A 116 -37.61 39.65 -20.49
N GLN A 117 -37.19 38.99 -21.56
CA GLN A 117 -35.90 38.31 -21.77
C GLN A 117 -34.63 39.19 -21.66
N ALA A 118 -34.76 40.48 -21.31
CA ALA A 118 -33.68 41.46 -21.28
C ALA A 118 -33.06 41.70 -19.88
N THR A 119 -33.69 41.21 -18.81
CA THR A 119 -33.08 41.19 -17.47
C THR A 119 -32.49 39.82 -17.18
N THR A 120 -31.22 39.81 -16.76
CA THR A 120 -30.51 38.64 -16.24
C THR A 120 -30.40 38.76 -14.72
N VAL A 121 -30.72 37.70 -13.99
CA VAL A 121 -30.40 37.58 -12.56
C VAL A 121 -29.13 36.74 -12.43
N GLU A 122 -28.07 37.31 -11.84
CA GLU A 122 -26.81 36.59 -11.59
C GLU A 122 -26.66 36.24 -10.09
N VAL A 123 -26.31 34.99 -9.80
CA VAL A 123 -26.07 34.48 -8.44
C VAL A 123 -24.75 33.70 -8.42
N SER A 124 -23.92 33.90 -7.38
CA SER A 124 -22.63 33.22 -7.23
C SER A 124 -22.78 31.92 -6.42
N ALA A 125 -22.33 30.79 -6.97
CA ALA A 125 -22.44 29.45 -6.38
C ALA A 125 -21.47 29.16 -5.20
N ALA A 126 -21.26 30.13 -4.31
CA ALA A 126 -20.20 30.06 -3.28
C ALA A 126 -20.60 29.34 -1.98
N ALA A 127 -21.87 28.97 -1.81
CA ALA A 127 -22.37 28.35 -0.58
C ALA A 127 -21.93 26.88 -0.44
N LEU A 128 -21.68 26.43 0.79
CA LEU A 128 -21.83 25.01 1.11
C LEU A 128 -23.31 24.64 0.98
N THR A 129 -23.58 23.52 0.32
CA THR A 129 -24.91 22.91 0.20
C THR A 129 -24.83 21.48 0.70
N VAL A 130 -25.94 20.97 1.22
CA VAL A 130 -26.03 19.57 1.68
C VAL A 130 -26.24 18.64 0.47
N ASP A 131 -25.70 17.43 0.51
CA ASP A 131 -25.98 16.43 -0.51
C ASP A 131 -27.43 15.94 -0.38
N THR A 132 -28.16 15.95 -1.50
CA THR A 132 -29.59 15.63 -1.56
C THR A 132 -29.89 14.36 -2.36
N ALA A 133 -28.88 13.74 -2.97
CA ALA A 133 -29.05 12.76 -4.05
C ALA A 133 -28.21 11.49 -3.89
N THR A 134 -26.99 11.57 -3.35
CA THR A 134 -26.09 10.40 -3.29
C THR A 134 -26.21 9.62 -1.98
N GLN A 135 -26.00 8.30 -2.07
CA GLN A 135 -25.84 7.39 -0.92
C GLN A 135 -24.36 7.20 -0.51
N THR A 136 -23.44 7.61 -1.39
CA THR A 136 -22.00 7.39 -1.27
C THR A 136 -21.43 8.24 -0.13
N GLN A 137 -20.49 7.68 0.62
CA GLN A 137 -19.63 8.47 1.50
C GLN A 137 -18.39 8.89 0.71
N THR A 138 -18.31 10.18 0.41
CA THR A 138 -17.22 10.78 -0.39
C THR A 138 -16.52 11.88 0.39
N MET A 139 -15.19 11.85 0.37
CA MET A 139 -14.34 13.00 0.59
C MET A 139 -13.64 13.39 -0.70
N THR A 140 -13.64 14.70 -0.96
CA THR A 140 -12.93 15.32 -2.06
C THR A 140 -12.04 16.41 -1.51
N ILE A 141 -10.77 16.39 -1.87
CA ILE A 141 -9.77 17.42 -1.57
C ILE A 141 -9.48 18.16 -2.89
N PRO A 142 -9.96 19.41 -3.05
CA PRO A 142 -9.73 20.19 -4.26
C PRO A 142 -8.23 20.50 -4.50
N GLY A 143 -7.85 20.65 -5.76
CA GLY A 143 -6.44 20.80 -6.17
C GLY A 143 -5.68 22.00 -5.62
N ASP A 144 -6.37 23.03 -5.10
CA ASP A 144 -5.72 24.11 -4.36
C ASP A 144 -5.36 23.68 -2.93
N VAL A 145 -6.27 22.99 -2.23
CA VAL A 145 -5.97 22.35 -0.94
C VAL A 145 -4.86 21.32 -1.09
N VAL A 146 -4.93 20.40 -2.08
CA VAL A 146 -3.86 19.42 -2.36
C VAL A 146 -2.48 20.07 -2.53
N GLN A 147 -2.40 21.23 -3.19
CA GLN A 147 -1.14 21.98 -3.36
C GLN A 147 -0.72 22.84 -2.16
N ASN A 148 -1.62 23.06 -1.20
CA ASN A 148 -1.39 23.84 0.01
C ASN A 148 -1.37 22.95 1.28
N THR A 149 -1.49 21.63 1.16
CA THR A 149 -1.33 20.70 2.27
C THR A 149 0.16 20.40 2.46
N PRO A 150 0.70 20.46 3.71
CA PRO A 150 2.00 19.90 4.00
C PRO A 150 1.94 18.38 3.81
N LEU A 151 2.78 17.84 2.90
CA LEU A 151 2.91 16.41 2.61
C LEU A 151 4.37 16.03 2.70
N ASN A 152 4.76 15.24 3.70
CA ASN A 152 6.17 14.88 3.85
C ASN A 152 6.59 13.94 2.71
N GLY A 153 7.81 14.09 2.21
CA GLY A 153 8.27 13.44 0.98
C GLY A 153 7.54 13.88 -0.31
N ARG A 154 6.50 14.74 -0.22
CA ARG A 154 5.52 15.04 -1.28
C ARG A 154 4.73 13.81 -1.76
N ASP A 155 4.42 12.90 -0.83
CA ASP A 155 3.58 11.73 -1.11
C ASP A 155 2.08 12.11 -1.10
N TYR A 156 1.36 11.83 -2.19
CA TYR A 156 -0.09 12.08 -2.26
C TYR A 156 -0.89 11.07 -1.42
N THR A 157 -0.38 9.86 -1.17
CA THR A 157 -1.15 8.82 -0.48
C THR A 157 -1.47 9.21 0.96
N GLN A 158 -0.62 10.05 1.57
CA GLN A 158 -0.82 10.62 2.90
C GLN A 158 -2.18 11.34 3.06
N LEU A 159 -2.75 11.88 1.97
CA LEU A 159 -4.06 12.53 1.90
C LEU A 159 -5.24 11.62 2.29
N ILE A 160 -5.08 10.29 2.30
CA ILE A 160 -6.13 9.38 2.76
C ILE A 160 -6.37 9.50 4.29
N SER A 161 -5.38 9.94 5.06
CA SER A 161 -5.44 9.96 6.53
C SER A 161 -6.46 10.94 7.13
N VAL A 162 -6.95 11.90 6.32
CA VAL A 162 -7.98 12.87 6.73
C VAL A 162 -9.42 12.43 6.45
N GLU A 163 -9.63 11.24 5.87
CA GLU A 163 -10.95 10.60 5.70
C GLU A 163 -11.45 9.98 7.03
N PRO A 164 -12.70 10.21 7.45
CA PRO A 164 -13.29 9.53 8.60
C PRO A 164 -13.27 8.00 8.44
N GLY A 165 -12.87 7.30 9.51
CA GLY A 165 -12.76 5.84 9.50
C GLY A 165 -11.49 5.28 8.87
N PHE A 166 -10.51 6.11 8.49
CA PHE A 166 -9.15 5.62 8.22
C PHE A 166 -8.48 5.08 9.50
N GLY A 167 -7.60 4.08 9.36
CA GLY A 167 -6.78 3.56 10.44
C GLY A 167 -5.55 2.81 9.93
N GLY A 168 -4.36 3.12 10.46
CA GLY A 168 -3.08 2.58 10.01
C GLY A 168 -2.09 3.67 9.64
N TYR A 169 -0.95 3.28 9.05
CA TYR A 169 0.04 4.21 8.50
C TYR A 169 -0.25 4.48 7.02
N ASN A 170 -0.20 5.74 6.61
CA ASN A 170 -0.79 6.28 5.37
C ASN A 170 0.20 6.50 4.21
N VAL A 171 1.51 6.27 4.42
CA VAL A 171 2.53 6.36 3.36
C VAL A 171 2.44 5.15 2.44
N GLY A 172 2.71 5.34 1.14
CA GLY A 172 2.65 4.27 0.15
C GLY A 172 1.26 3.63 -0.03
N GLY A 173 0.20 4.29 0.47
CA GLY A 173 -1.18 3.82 0.42
C GLY A 173 -1.49 2.58 1.25
N PHE A 174 -0.70 2.30 2.29
CA PHE A 174 -1.09 1.36 3.34
C PHE A 174 -2.21 1.98 4.23
N GLY A 175 -2.78 1.15 5.11
CA GLY A 175 -3.86 1.51 6.03
C GLY A 175 -5.26 1.07 5.59
N SER A 176 -6.12 0.85 6.58
CA SER A 176 -7.53 0.50 6.43
C SER A 176 -8.41 1.73 6.23
N LEU A 177 -9.52 1.56 5.52
CA LEU A 177 -10.65 2.48 5.55
C LEU A 177 -11.93 1.71 5.88
N ASN A 178 -12.66 2.15 6.90
CA ASN A 178 -13.90 1.51 7.37
C ASN A 178 -13.78 -0.01 7.64
N GLY A 179 -12.59 -0.45 8.08
CA GLY A 179 -12.31 -1.82 8.55
C GLY A 179 -11.85 -2.83 7.51
N THR A 180 -11.71 -2.45 6.24
CA THR A 180 -11.15 -3.35 5.21
C THR A 180 -9.63 -3.43 5.28
N ARG A 181 -9.02 -4.53 4.85
CA ARG A 181 -7.55 -4.68 4.89
C ARG A 181 -6.88 -3.65 3.96
N PRO A 182 -5.59 -3.29 4.19
CA PRO A 182 -4.90 -2.26 3.39
C PRO A 182 -4.89 -2.47 1.87
N ASN A 183 -4.94 -3.74 1.42
CA ASN A 183 -4.94 -4.06 0.00
C ASN A 183 -6.35 -4.14 -0.64
N GLN A 184 -7.38 -3.62 0.03
CA GLN A 184 -8.78 -3.70 -0.39
C GLN A 184 -9.36 -2.33 -0.78
N MET A 185 -8.48 -1.38 -1.13
CA MET A 185 -8.81 -0.09 -1.75
C MET A 185 -8.42 -0.13 -3.23
N ASN A 186 -9.31 0.30 -4.12
CA ASN A 186 -9.00 0.47 -5.54
C ASN A 186 -8.39 1.86 -5.79
N TRP A 187 -7.09 1.93 -6.04
CA TRP A 187 -6.40 3.18 -6.38
C TRP A 187 -6.46 3.46 -7.89
N GLN A 188 -6.73 4.71 -8.26
CA GLN A 188 -6.93 5.12 -9.67
C GLN A 188 -6.34 6.49 -9.99
N ILE A 189 -5.96 6.70 -11.26
CA ILE A 189 -5.59 8.01 -11.83
C ILE A 189 -6.40 8.25 -13.11
N ASP A 190 -7.25 9.28 -13.11
CA ASP A 190 -8.25 9.56 -14.15
C ASP A 190 -9.14 8.34 -14.47
N GLY A 191 -9.52 7.55 -13.45
CA GLY A 191 -10.31 6.32 -13.60
C GLY A 191 -9.55 5.09 -14.12
N VAL A 192 -8.28 5.22 -14.50
CA VAL A 192 -7.42 4.07 -14.83
C VAL A 192 -6.85 3.44 -13.56
N ASP A 193 -6.77 2.11 -13.54
CA ASP A 193 -6.14 1.35 -12.46
C ASP A 193 -4.73 1.86 -12.12
N ASN A 194 -4.44 2.03 -10.83
CA ASN A 194 -3.13 2.45 -10.32
C ASN A 194 -2.67 1.52 -9.18
N ASN A 195 -2.89 0.21 -9.30
CA ASN A 195 -2.52 -0.76 -8.27
C ASN A 195 -1.44 -1.71 -8.79
N ASP A 196 -0.51 -2.15 -7.94
CA ASP A 196 0.31 -3.32 -8.24
C ASP A 196 -0.55 -4.58 -8.12
N PHE A 197 -0.49 -5.51 -9.07
CA PHE A 197 -1.40 -6.67 -9.04
C PHE A 197 -0.95 -7.75 -8.04
N TRP A 198 0.30 -7.64 -7.62
CA TRP A 198 0.96 -8.49 -6.64
C TRP A 198 0.49 -8.27 -5.19
N HIS A 199 0.65 -7.07 -4.62
CA HIS A 199 0.14 -6.75 -3.27
C HIS A 199 -1.31 -6.22 -3.31
N ASN A 200 -1.67 -5.48 -4.36
CA ASN A 200 -2.88 -4.69 -4.49
C ASN A 200 -2.91 -3.43 -3.60
N ILE A 201 -1.81 -2.68 -3.62
CA ILE A 201 -1.68 -1.34 -3.06
C ILE A 201 -1.29 -0.36 -4.21
N PRO A 202 -1.22 0.98 -4.03
CA PRO A 202 -1.01 1.87 -5.18
C PRO A 202 0.38 1.72 -5.78
N ALA A 203 0.45 1.61 -7.11
CA ALA A 203 1.69 1.46 -7.89
C ALA A 203 2.47 2.78 -7.98
N VAL A 204 1.79 3.88 -8.31
CA VAL A 204 2.38 5.22 -8.23
C VAL A 204 2.35 5.70 -6.78
N ASN A 205 3.53 6.10 -6.27
CA ASN A 205 3.87 6.30 -4.86
C ASN A 205 4.08 5.02 -4.03
N GLN A 206 4.22 3.83 -4.65
CA GLN A 206 4.57 2.63 -3.90
C GLN A 206 5.94 2.74 -3.22
N GLY A 207 6.02 2.31 -1.97
CA GLY A 207 7.29 2.06 -1.28
C GLY A 207 8.10 0.98 -1.98
N GLY A 208 9.42 1.17 -2.06
CA GLY A 208 10.37 0.12 -2.40
C GLY A 208 11.06 -0.39 -1.16
N VAL A 209 12.34 -0.05 -1.00
CA VAL A 209 13.07 -0.35 0.25
C VAL A 209 12.44 0.41 1.41
N SER A 210 12.26 -0.29 2.53
CA SER A 210 11.60 0.14 3.78
C SER A 210 10.10 0.52 3.65
N GLY A 211 9.76 1.35 2.68
CA GLY A 211 8.49 2.10 2.60
C GLY A 211 8.66 3.44 1.89
N ILE A 212 9.90 3.90 1.67
CA ILE A 212 10.22 5.11 0.91
C ILE A 212 9.72 4.96 -0.54
N ALA A 213 8.85 5.87 -0.96
CA ALA A 213 8.26 5.91 -2.30
C ALA A 213 9.34 6.03 -3.38
N GLY A 214 9.41 5.05 -4.29
CA GLY A 214 10.45 4.99 -5.32
C GLY A 214 10.20 5.87 -6.55
N ILE A 215 8.94 6.26 -6.74
CA ILE A 215 8.48 7.25 -7.69
C ILE A 215 7.35 8.06 -7.06
N ILE A 216 7.13 9.29 -7.52
CA ILE A 216 6.07 10.16 -7.00
C ILE A 216 5.24 10.77 -8.13
N LEU A 217 3.92 10.85 -7.96
CA LEU A 217 3.08 11.70 -8.81
C LEU A 217 3.36 13.17 -8.46
N PRO A 218 3.76 14.03 -9.43
CA PRO A 218 3.99 15.45 -9.14
C PRO A 218 2.73 16.09 -8.56
N ILE A 219 2.78 16.60 -7.32
CA ILE A 219 1.60 17.21 -6.65
C ILE A 219 1.03 18.38 -7.47
N ASP A 220 1.88 19.09 -8.21
CA ASP A 220 1.49 20.16 -9.13
C ASP A 220 0.63 19.69 -10.31
N SER A 221 0.64 18.38 -10.65
CA SER A 221 -0.19 17.78 -11.69
C SER A 221 -1.59 17.36 -11.24
N ILE A 222 -1.84 17.29 -9.93
CA ILE A 222 -3.12 16.86 -9.34
C ILE A 222 -4.11 18.02 -9.34
N ASP A 223 -5.32 17.80 -9.87
CA ASP A 223 -6.45 18.75 -9.84
C ASP A 223 -7.46 18.39 -8.75
N GLU A 224 -7.52 17.12 -8.37
CA GLU A 224 -8.38 16.59 -7.31
C GLU A 224 -7.82 15.29 -6.73
N PHE A 225 -7.93 15.12 -5.41
CA PHE A 225 -7.85 13.82 -4.75
C PHE A 225 -9.22 13.48 -4.16
N SER A 226 -9.69 12.25 -4.36
CA SER A 226 -10.99 11.79 -3.85
C SER A 226 -10.89 10.39 -3.26
N ALA A 227 -11.59 10.17 -2.14
CA ALA A 227 -11.80 8.87 -1.52
C ALA A 227 -13.31 8.63 -1.41
N GLN A 228 -13.77 7.44 -1.82
CA GLN A 228 -15.17 7.08 -1.85
C GLN A 228 -15.38 5.68 -1.27
N THR A 229 -16.37 5.56 -0.37
CA THR A 229 -16.87 4.27 0.13
C THR A 229 -18.38 4.16 -0.09
N GLN A 230 -18.86 2.91 -0.23
CA GLN A 230 -20.26 2.57 -0.55
C GLN A 230 -20.74 3.07 -1.92
N ASN A 231 -19.84 2.97 -2.90
CA ASN A 231 -19.94 3.55 -4.24
C ASN A 231 -21.09 2.94 -5.07
N GLY A 232 -21.60 3.69 -6.05
CA GLY A 232 -22.57 3.17 -7.02
C GLY A 232 -22.04 1.96 -7.82
N PRO A 233 -22.91 1.04 -8.29
CA PRO A 233 -22.54 -0.16 -9.07
C PRO A 233 -21.58 0.01 -10.26
N GLU A 234 -21.36 1.23 -10.74
CA GLU A 234 -20.30 1.55 -11.72
C GLU A 234 -18.89 1.26 -11.20
N ALA A 235 -18.63 1.54 -9.91
CA ALA A 235 -17.40 1.20 -9.22
C ALA A 235 -17.46 -0.23 -8.62
N GLY A 236 -16.32 -0.90 -8.61
CA GLY A 236 -16.12 -2.23 -8.04
C GLY A 236 -14.64 -2.53 -7.95
N ARG A 237 -14.22 -3.74 -8.34
CA ARG A 237 -12.83 -4.23 -8.26
C ARG A 237 -12.32 -4.43 -6.82
N ASN A 238 -12.63 -3.56 -5.86
CA ASN A 238 -12.32 -3.78 -4.44
C ASN A 238 -13.48 -3.42 -3.52
N ALA A 239 -13.42 -3.96 -2.30
CA ALA A 239 -14.54 -3.93 -1.37
C ALA A 239 -14.54 -2.77 -0.36
N GLY A 240 -13.37 -2.19 -0.02
CA GLY A 240 -13.28 -1.03 0.90
C GLY A 240 -13.72 0.28 0.26
N GLY A 241 -13.38 0.47 -1.01
CA GLY A 241 -13.77 1.66 -1.76
C GLY A 241 -12.85 1.95 -2.94
N THR A 242 -12.88 3.21 -3.38
CA THR A 242 -12.06 3.71 -4.48
C THR A 242 -11.37 5.00 -4.05
N VAL A 243 -10.07 5.11 -4.30
CA VAL A 243 -9.31 6.36 -4.19
C VAL A 243 -8.93 6.78 -5.60
N ASN A 244 -9.40 7.94 -6.06
CA ASN A 244 -9.15 8.42 -7.42
C ASN A 244 -8.52 9.82 -7.41
N LEU A 245 -7.40 9.92 -8.12
CA LEU A 245 -6.74 11.17 -8.50
C LEU A 245 -7.27 11.65 -9.86
N VAL A 246 -7.47 12.96 -10.01
CA VAL A 246 -7.72 13.58 -11.33
C VAL A 246 -6.55 14.48 -11.69
N THR A 247 -6.04 14.36 -12.92
CA THR A 247 -4.91 15.17 -13.39
C THR A 247 -5.37 16.45 -14.10
N LYS A 248 -4.60 17.53 -13.94
CA LYS A 248 -4.88 18.84 -14.56
C LYS A 248 -4.88 18.78 -16.08
N SER A 249 -5.78 19.55 -16.69
CA SER A 249 -5.88 19.76 -18.14
C SER A 249 -5.37 21.14 -18.56
N GLY A 250 -5.10 21.30 -19.86
CA GLY A 250 -4.77 22.61 -20.46
C GLY A 250 -6.00 23.52 -20.59
N THR A 251 -5.76 24.82 -20.81
CA THR A 251 -6.84 25.83 -20.94
C THR A 251 -6.59 26.76 -22.14
N ASN A 252 -7.46 27.74 -22.38
CA ASN A 252 -7.29 28.71 -23.48
C ASN A 252 -6.16 29.74 -23.27
N GLN A 253 -5.58 29.81 -22.08
CA GLN A 253 -4.42 30.64 -21.75
C GLN A 253 -3.20 29.75 -21.54
N LEU A 254 -2.00 30.32 -21.69
CA LEU A 254 -0.79 29.69 -21.15
C LEU A 254 -0.79 29.90 -19.63
N HIS A 255 -0.58 28.82 -18.87
CA HIS A 255 -0.43 28.83 -17.41
C HIS A 255 0.58 27.78 -16.97
N GLY A 256 1.13 27.90 -15.76
CA GLY A 256 2.05 26.89 -15.25
C GLY A 256 2.73 27.23 -13.93
N SER A 257 3.71 26.39 -13.60
CA SER A 257 4.54 26.53 -12.41
C SER A 257 5.98 26.09 -12.65
N ALA A 258 6.91 26.62 -11.85
CA ALA A 258 8.27 26.10 -11.71
C ALA A 258 8.67 26.22 -10.24
N TYR A 259 9.25 25.17 -9.65
CA TYR A 259 9.49 25.11 -8.21
C TYR A 259 10.76 24.36 -7.83
N TYR A 260 11.28 24.73 -6.66
CA TYR A 260 12.35 24.05 -5.93
C TYR A 260 11.95 23.99 -4.46
N PHE A 261 11.83 22.78 -3.92
CA PHE A 261 11.64 22.47 -2.50
C PHE A 261 12.93 21.86 -1.95
N ASN A 262 13.36 22.30 -0.77
CA ASN A 262 14.55 21.80 -0.11
C ASN A 262 14.29 21.61 1.39
N ARG A 263 14.37 20.36 1.82
CA ARG A 263 14.40 19.94 3.23
C ARG A 263 15.82 19.50 3.57
N ASN A 264 16.30 19.90 4.75
CA ASN A 264 17.68 19.69 5.18
C ASN A 264 17.77 19.60 6.72
N GLU A 265 18.71 18.79 7.22
CA GLU A 265 18.94 18.57 8.65
C GLU A 265 19.19 19.85 9.48
N PHE A 266 19.69 20.93 8.85
CA PHE A 266 19.87 22.23 9.51
C PHE A 266 18.57 22.84 10.06
N TYR A 267 17.40 22.43 9.54
CA TYR A 267 16.08 22.87 9.99
C TYR A 267 15.29 21.76 10.69
N ALA A 268 15.95 20.70 11.17
CA ALA A 268 15.31 19.55 11.80
C ALA A 268 15.82 19.30 13.23
N ALA A 269 14.93 18.79 14.07
CA ALA A 269 15.29 18.06 15.27
C ALA A 269 15.92 16.71 14.89
N SER A 270 16.78 16.19 15.76
CA SER A 270 17.34 14.84 15.63
C SER A 270 16.34 13.79 16.11
N SER A 271 16.45 12.55 15.60
CA SER A 271 15.73 11.39 16.17
C SER A 271 15.96 11.31 17.69
N PRO A 272 14.91 11.07 18.51
CA PRO A 272 15.06 10.98 19.97
C PRO A 272 15.90 9.76 20.38
N PHE A 273 16.05 8.78 19.49
CA PHE A 273 16.91 7.60 19.66
C PHE A 273 18.38 7.88 19.28
N PHE A 274 18.66 8.95 18.53
CA PHE A 274 20.02 9.32 18.18
C PHE A 274 20.74 9.94 19.39
N THR A 275 21.73 9.21 19.92
CA THR A 275 22.62 9.69 20.99
C THR A 275 24.00 10.01 20.41
N PRO A 276 24.46 11.28 20.44
CA PRO A 276 25.79 11.64 19.94
C PRO A 276 26.93 10.91 20.65
N SER A 277 28.00 10.61 19.92
CA SER A 277 29.25 10.03 20.45
C SER A 277 30.48 10.80 19.94
N GLU A 278 31.68 10.46 20.42
CA GLU A 278 32.92 11.02 19.85
C GLU A 278 33.13 10.63 18.37
N SER A 279 32.70 9.41 17.99
CA SER A 279 32.73 8.93 16.60
C SER A 279 31.62 9.51 15.72
N VAL A 280 30.47 9.86 16.31
CA VAL A 280 29.28 10.40 15.62
C VAL A 280 28.75 11.63 16.38
N PRO A 281 29.46 12.78 16.33
CA PRO A 281 29.17 13.94 17.16
C PRO A 281 28.04 14.84 16.62
N LYS A 282 27.35 14.43 15.56
CA LYS A 282 26.30 15.18 14.87
C LYS A 282 25.20 14.25 14.38
N ALA A 283 23.98 14.78 14.31
CA ALA A 283 22.82 14.09 13.77
C ALA A 283 23.07 13.57 12.34
N PRO A 284 22.47 12.43 11.95
CA PRO A 284 22.57 11.90 10.60
C PRO A 284 21.99 12.91 9.56
N PRO A 285 22.51 12.93 8.32
CA PRO A 285 22.01 13.84 7.28
C PRO A 285 20.55 13.52 6.91
N LEU A 286 19.72 14.55 6.73
CA LEU A 286 18.31 14.38 6.38
C LEU A 286 17.92 15.40 5.29
N ARG A 287 18.05 14.97 4.03
CA ARG A 287 17.97 15.84 2.86
C ARG A 287 16.95 15.29 1.89
N ASN A 288 16.00 16.11 1.49
CA ASN A 288 15.07 15.80 0.40
C ASN A 288 14.87 17.04 -0.47
N GLN A 289 15.18 16.90 -1.76
CA GLN A 289 15.10 17.97 -2.75
C GLN A 289 14.14 17.55 -3.86
N ASN A 290 13.11 18.36 -4.08
CA ASN A 290 12.11 18.15 -5.13
C ASN A 290 12.13 19.38 -6.05
N TYR A 291 12.40 19.19 -7.33
CA TYR A 291 12.39 20.27 -8.32
C TYR A 291 11.69 19.88 -9.60
N GLY A 292 10.92 20.82 -10.15
CA GLY A 292 9.99 20.50 -11.20
C GLY A 292 9.18 21.70 -11.66
N GLY A 293 8.11 21.40 -12.40
CA GLY A 293 7.21 22.40 -12.92
C GLY A 293 5.99 21.81 -13.62
N SER A 294 5.16 22.71 -14.11
CA SER A 294 4.03 22.39 -14.98
C SER A 294 3.84 23.48 -16.03
N VAL A 295 3.28 23.11 -17.18
CA VAL A 295 2.84 24.07 -18.20
C VAL A 295 1.63 23.51 -18.94
N GLY A 296 0.58 24.32 -19.04
CA GLY A 296 -0.64 23.98 -19.78
C GLY A 296 -1.12 25.12 -20.66
N GLY A 297 -1.85 24.78 -21.71
CA GLY A 297 -2.38 25.77 -22.65
C GLY A 297 -3.02 25.16 -23.91
N PRO A 298 -3.34 25.99 -24.91
CA PRO A 298 -3.97 25.54 -26.14
C PRO A 298 -2.92 25.13 -27.19
N ILE A 299 -3.10 23.95 -27.81
CA ILE A 299 -2.55 23.66 -29.14
C ILE A 299 -3.45 24.30 -30.20
N ILE A 300 -4.76 24.21 -30.02
CA ILE A 300 -5.79 24.84 -30.85
C ILE A 300 -6.83 25.43 -29.89
N LYS A 301 -7.00 26.75 -29.89
CA LYS A 301 -7.97 27.43 -29.00
C LYS A 301 -9.37 26.86 -29.16
N ASP A 302 -10.09 26.81 -28.04
CA ASP A 302 -11.46 26.28 -27.92
C ASP A 302 -11.64 24.81 -28.35
N LYS A 303 -10.54 24.06 -28.58
CA LYS A 303 -10.57 22.68 -29.09
C LYS A 303 -9.57 21.74 -28.47
N THR A 304 -8.28 22.02 -28.63
CA THR A 304 -7.17 21.11 -28.31
C THR A 304 -6.25 21.75 -27.28
N PHE A 305 -6.12 21.11 -26.13
CA PHE A 305 -5.37 21.60 -24.99
C PHE A 305 -4.30 20.60 -24.57
N TYR A 306 -3.19 21.09 -24.02
CA TYR A 306 -2.12 20.27 -23.48
C TYR A 306 -1.85 20.64 -22.02
N PHE A 307 -1.40 19.67 -21.24
CA PHE A 307 -0.78 19.88 -19.93
C PHE A 307 0.44 18.96 -19.80
N LEU A 308 1.56 19.53 -19.36
CA LEU A 308 2.81 18.85 -19.09
C LEU A 308 3.21 19.13 -17.64
N SER A 309 3.72 18.13 -16.93
CA SER A 309 4.39 18.33 -15.65
C SER A 309 5.56 17.36 -15.50
N PHE A 310 6.59 17.82 -14.79
CA PHE A 310 7.77 17.03 -14.44
C PHE A 310 8.20 17.36 -13.02
N GLU A 311 8.58 16.35 -12.25
CA GLU A 311 9.23 16.51 -10.95
C GLU A 311 10.35 15.47 -10.80
N LYS A 312 11.55 15.94 -10.43
CA LYS A 312 12.63 15.09 -9.93
C LYS A 312 12.71 15.22 -8.41
N GLN A 313 12.81 14.08 -7.74
CA GLN A 313 13.20 13.97 -6.34
C GLN A 313 14.63 13.44 -6.21
N ASN A 314 15.34 13.88 -5.18
CA ASN A 314 16.63 13.32 -4.76
C ASN A 314 16.72 13.41 -3.23
N TYR A 315 17.01 12.31 -2.54
CA TYR A 315 17.10 12.28 -1.09
C TYR A 315 18.35 11.56 -0.55
N ILE A 316 18.72 11.91 0.69
CA ILE A 316 19.76 11.28 1.50
C ILE A 316 19.24 11.25 2.95
N ILE A 317 19.20 10.06 3.56
CA ILE A 317 18.66 9.82 4.90
C ILE A 317 19.69 8.98 5.66
N GLY A 318 20.39 9.59 6.62
CA GLY A 318 21.28 8.89 7.52
C GLY A 318 20.51 8.08 8.57
N LEU A 319 21.08 6.96 8.97
CA LEU A 319 20.39 5.96 9.81
C LEU A 319 20.44 6.36 11.30
N SER A 320 19.35 6.08 12.02
CA SER A 320 19.18 6.40 13.45
C SER A 320 19.85 5.39 14.38
N GLY A 321 19.82 4.11 13.99
CA GLY A 321 20.06 2.96 14.86
C GLY A 321 21.53 2.62 15.09
N LYS A 322 21.74 1.76 16.09
CA LYS A 322 23.00 1.06 16.31
C LYS A 322 22.85 -0.43 15.98
N ALA A 323 23.99 -1.07 15.79
CA ALA A 323 24.13 -2.43 15.34
C ALA A 323 25.18 -3.17 16.17
N THR A 324 25.08 -4.50 16.23
CA THR A 324 26.12 -5.36 16.81
C THR A 324 26.81 -6.15 15.70
N GLU A 325 28.10 -5.89 15.51
CA GLU A 325 28.94 -6.47 14.45
C GLU A 325 30.06 -7.34 15.04
N PRO A 326 30.45 -8.45 14.40
CA PRO A 326 31.46 -9.36 14.93
C PRO A 326 32.86 -8.78 14.70
N SER A 327 33.22 -7.81 15.55
CA SER A 327 34.53 -7.18 15.63
C SER A 327 35.63 -8.20 15.94
N ASP A 328 36.88 -7.84 15.70
CA ASP A 328 38.01 -8.72 15.98
C ASP A 328 38.11 -9.03 17.49
N LYS A 329 37.60 -8.12 18.36
CA LYS A 329 37.44 -8.38 19.80
C LYS A 329 36.36 -9.42 20.11
N TRP A 330 35.25 -9.43 19.38
CA TRP A 330 34.23 -10.49 19.49
C TRP A 330 34.75 -11.83 18.99
N ILE A 331 35.43 -11.85 17.83
CA ILE A 331 36.08 -13.06 17.28
C ILE A 331 37.08 -13.62 18.29
N ASN A 332 37.94 -12.80 18.89
CA ASN A 332 38.90 -13.26 19.91
C ASN A 332 38.23 -13.88 21.15
N LYS A 333 37.06 -13.39 21.61
CA LYS A 333 36.29 -14.06 22.69
C LYS A 333 35.82 -15.45 22.26
N ALA A 334 35.25 -15.56 21.06
CA ALA A 334 34.72 -16.81 20.55
C ALA A 334 35.84 -17.84 20.30
N LEU A 335 36.97 -17.42 19.76
CA LEU A 335 38.17 -18.26 19.63
C LEU A 335 38.73 -18.70 20.99
N ALA A 336 38.74 -17.82 22.01
CA ALA A 336 39.13 -18.22 23.37
C ALA A 336 38.17 -19.28 23.95
N LEU A 337 36.87 -19.17 23.67
CA LEU A 337 35.85 -20.16 24.05
C LEU A 337 36.07 -21.50 23.32
N LEU A 338 36.33 -21.50 22.01
CA LEU A 338 36.67 -22.72 21.25
C LEU A 338 37.91 -23.41 21.81
N ASN A 339 39.00 -22.65 22.03
CA ASN A 339 40.24 -23.16 22.60
C ASN A 339 40.03 -23.76 24.01
N SER A 340 39.12 -23.21 24.83
CA SER A 340 38.77 -23.75 26.16
C SER A 340 38.14 -25.15 26.12
N LYS A 341 37.67 -25.59 24.94
CA LYS A 341 37.09 -26.91 24.67
C LYS A 341 37.92 -27.75 23.68
N SER A 342 39.10 -27.27 23.29
CA SER A 342 39.95 -27.89 22.26
C SER A 342 39.25 -28.06 20.89
N VAL A 343 38.27 -27.21 20.59
CA VAL A 343 37.57 -27.17 19.29
C VAL A 343 38.41 -26.35 18.32
N PRO A 344 38.76 -26.86 17.12
CA PRO A 344 39.48 -26.10 16.11
C PRO A 344 38.57 -25.07 15.43
N GLU A 345 39.16 -23.98 14.93
CA GLU A 345 38.47 -23.04 14.05
C GLU A 345 38.23 -23.68 12.66
N SER A 346 37.02 -23.49 12.13
CA SER A 346 36.65 -23.83 10.76
C SER A 346 37.31 -22.83 9.80
N THR A 347 38.25 -23.32 8.97
CA THR A 347 38.89 -22.56 7.90
C THR A 347 37.90 -21.98 6.89
N LEU A 348 36.76 -22.65 6.68
CA LEU A 348 35.64 -22.10 5.92
C LEU A 348 35.07 -20.86 6.62
N SER A 349 34.74 -20.97 7.90
CA SER A 349 34.18 -19.88 8.70
C SER A 349 35.14 -18.68 8.77
N ALA A 350 36.44 -18.94 8.98
CA ALA A 350 37.50 -17.94 8.97
C ALA A 350 37.62 -17.20 7.62
N ASN A 351 37.45 -17.91 6.50
CA ASN A 351 37.40 -17.27 5.17
C ASN A 351 36.14 -16.40 5.00
N LEU A 352 34.98 -16.87 5.49
CA LEU A 352 33.70 -16.16 5.36
C LEU A 352 33.58 -14.91 6.25
N ILE A 353 34.30 -14.85 7.38
CA ILE A 353 34.38 -13.64 8.23
C ILE A 353 35.63 -12.78 7.97
N GLY A 354 36.58 -13.31 7.19
CA GLY A 354 37.87 -12.68 6.89
C GLY A 354 37.80 -11.53 5.88
N PRO A 355 38.96 -10.95 5.50
CA PRO A 355 39.02 -9.70 4.72
C PRO A 355 38.37 -9.74 3.32
N ASN A 356 38.17 -10.92 2.74
CA ASN A 356 37.52 -11.13 1.44
C ASN A 356 36.12 -11.77 1.58
N GLY A 357 35.65 -12.00 2.82
CA GLY A 357 34.39 -12.65 3.12
C GLY A 357 33.21 -11.68 3.18
N PHE A 358 32.15 -12.08 3.89
CA PHE A 358 30.90 -11.33 4.00
C PHE A 358 30.95 -10.12 4.95
N TRP A 359 31.96 -10.05 5.82
CA TRP A 359 32.04 -9.00 6.85
C TRP A 359 33.27 -8.09 6.65
N PRO A 360 33.09 -6.83 6.18
CA PRO A 360 34.19 -5.96 5.75
C PRO A 360 35.10 -5.55 6.91
N ARG A 361 36.18 -6.31 7.12
CA ARG A 361 37.12 -6.15 8.26
C ARG A 361 37.70 -4.74 8.39
N ASN A 362 37.87 -4.02 7.29
CA ASN A 362 38.33 -2.63 7.24
C ASN A 362 37.33 -1.62 7.84
N LEU A 363 36.05 -1.98 7.95
CA LEU A 363 35.00 -1.16 8.55
C LEU A 363 34.74 -1.54 10.02
N ILE A 364 34.71 -2.84 10.33
CA ILE A 364 34.19 -3.33 11.62
C ILE A 364 35.18 -4.10 12.51
N GLY A 365 36.38 -4.45 12.02
CA GLY A 365 37.35 -5.25 12.79
C GLY A 365 37.80 -4.56 14.10
N GLY A 366 38.09 -3.25 14.03
CA GLY A 366 38.56 -2.46 15.16
C GLY A 366 37.52 -2.06 16.22
N LEU A 367 36.24 -2.40 16.04
CA LEU A 367 35.16 -2.02 16.95
C LEU A 367 35.28 -2.71 18.32
N ASP A 368 34.44 -2.32 19.27
CA ASP A 368 34.44 -2.92 20.61
C ASP A 368 33.83 -4.33 20.67
N GLY A 369 34.17 -5.07 21.73
CA GLY A 369 33.66 -6.41 22.01
C GLY A 369 32.38 -6.36 22.85
N THR A 370 31.44 -5.49 22.49
CA THR A 370 30.17 -5.25 23.20
C THR A 370 28.99 -5.27 22.21
N PRO A 371 27.74 -5.36 22.70
CA PRO A 371 26.58 -4.95 21.91
C PRO A 371 26.69 -3.49 21.46
N ASP A 372 25.89 -3.15 20.43
CA ASP A 372 25.73 -1.79 19.89
C ASP A 372 27.06 -1.09 19.54
N ASN A 373 28.02 -1.89 19.07
CA ASN A 373 29.38 -1.47 18.75
C ASN A 373 29.52 -0.81 17.37
N PHE A 374 28.51 -0.93 16.50
CA PHE A 374 28.50 -0.35 15.16
C PHE A 374 27.39 0.70 14.99
N PHE A 375 27.67 1.66 14.12
CA PHE A 375 26.75 2.68 13.63
C PHE A 375 27.13 2.95 12.17
N SER A 376 26.17 2.93 11.24
CA SER A 376 26.52 3.04 9.81
C SER A 376 26.96 4.45 9.43
N PRO A 377 28.18 4.64 8.89
CA PRO A 377 28.61 5.93 8.37
C PRO A 377 27.98 6.26 6.99
N ILE A 378 27.21 5.33 6.41
CA ILE A 378 26.64 5.43 5.06
C ILE A 378 25.13 5.63 5.17
N ALA A 379 24.64 6.69 4.53
CA ALA A 379 23.24 7.04 4.50
C ALA A 379 22.47 6.27 3.41
N SER A 380 21.20 6.00 3.66
CA SER A 380 20.23 5.62 2.64
C SER A 380 20.10 6.72 1.59
N THR A 381 19.93 6.35 0.32
CA THR A 381 19.83 7.29 -0.80
C THR A 381 18.75 6.89 -1.78
N GLY A 382 18.33 7.84 -2.62
CA GLY A 382 17.48 7.54 -3.76
C GLY A 382 17.10 8.76 -4.58
N TYR A 383 16.50 8.48 -5.74
CA TYR A 383 16.03 9.49 -6.68
C TYR A 383 14.82 8.99 -7.46
N SER A 384 14.02 9.92 -7.97
CA SER A 384 12.96 9.63 -8.94
C SER A 384 12.86 10.71 -10.01
N TYR A 385 12.47 10.31 -11.22
CA TYR A 385 12.16 11.16 -12.38
C TYR A 385 10.72 10.88 -12.78
N ASN A 386 9.84 11.87 -12.66
CA ASN A 386 8.41 11.64 -12.75
C ASN A 386 7.78 12.67 -13.71
N GLY A 387 6.98 12.20 -14.67
CA GLY A 387 6.38 13.04 -15.71
C GLY A 387 4.90 12.73 -15.94
N VAL A 388 4.13 13.77 -16.23
CA VAL A 388 2.73 13.70 -16.68
C VAL A 388 2.59 14.45 -17.99
N VAL A 389 1.94 13.82 -18.98
CA VAL A 389 1.55 14.41 -20.25
C VAL A 389 0.06 14.16 -20.45
N LYS A 390 -0.75 15.21 -20.62
CA LYS A 390 -2.19 15.13 -20.91
C LYS A 390 -2.54 15.97 -22.12
N VAL A 391 -3.41 15.44 -22.98
CA VAL A 391 -3.96 16.14 -24.15
C VAL A 391 -5.47 15.94 -24.18
N ASP A 392 -6.21 17.04 -24.19
CA ASP A 392 -7.67 17.07 -24.30
C ASP A 392 -8.08 17.64 -25.67
N HIS A 393 -8.90 16.91 -26.42
CA HIS A 393 -9.34 17.32 -27.76
C HIS A 393 -10.86 17.25 -27.91
N ASN A 394 -11.46 18.37 -28.31
CA ASN A 394 -12.88 18.50 -28.60
C ASN A 394 -13.09 18.53 -30.12
N PHE A 395 -13.58 17.41 -30.68
CA PHE A 395 -13.93 17.34 -32.10
C PHE A 395 -15.12 18.25 -32.41
N ASN A 396 -16.10 18.32 -31.49
CA ASN A 396 -17.27 19.20 -31.52
C ASN A 396 -17.97 19.20 -30.13
N GLN A 397 -19.10 19.90 -30.00
CA GLN A 397 -19.90 19.96 -28.76
C GLN A 397 -20.39 18.60 -28.23
N LYS A 398 -20.42 17.57 -29.09
CA LYS A 398 -20.70 16.20 -28.67
C LYS A 398 -19.42 15.51 -28.25
N HIS A 399 -18.46 15.29 -29.16
CA HIS A 399 -17.33 14.36 -28.96
C HIS A 399 -16.05 15.02 -28.41
N HIS A 400 -15.53 14.49 -27.29
CA HIS A 400 -14.33 14.92 -26.57
C HIS A 400 -13.45 13.70 -26.21
N LEU A 401 -12.18 13.71 -26.59
CA LEU A 401 -11.17 12.71 -26.21
C LEU A 401 -10.18 13.32 -25.21
N SER A 402 -9.84 12.59 -24.15
CA SER A 402 -8.69 12.87 -23.27
C SER A 402 -7.69 11.73 -23.40
N GLY A 403 -6.40 12.03 -23.51
CA GLY A 403 -5.32 11.05 -23.40
C GLY A 403 -4.28 11.51 -22.37
N ARG A 404 -3.92 10.65 -21.42
CA ARG A 404 -2.89 10.96 -20.40
C ARG A 404 -1.88 9.83 -20.23
N TRP A 405 -0.61 10.18 -20.24
CA TRP A 405 0.50 9.34 -19.80
C TRP A 405 1.08 9.87 -18.50
N PHE A 406 1.30 8.99 -17.53
CA PHE A 406 2.26 9.17 -16.45
C PHE A 406 3.42 8.22 -16.66
N GLY A 407 4.64 8.67 -16.36
CA GLY A 407 5.81 7.80 -16.23
C GLY A 407 6.72 8.22 -15.08
N GLY A 408 7.03 7.28 -14.21
CA GLY A 408 8.02 7.39 -13.14
C GLY A 408 9.14 6.38 -13.35
N GLN A 409 10.38 6.82 -13.11
CA GLN A 409 11.55 5.95 -12.96
C GLN A 409 12.35 6.39 -11.73
N GLY A 410 12.75 5.45 -10.89
CA GLY A 410 13.56 5.73 -9.71
C GLY A 410 14.46 4.57 -9.30
N ASN A 411 15.20 4.80 -8.22
CA ASN A 411 15.97 3.79 -7.51
C ASN A 411 16.14 4.22 -6.05
N GLN A 412 16.06 3.26 -5.13
CA GLN A 412 16.36 3.43 -3.72
C GLN A 412 17.51 2.51 -3.31
N THR A 413 18.31 2.94 -2.34
CA THR A 413 19.35 2.11 -1.70
C THR A 413 19.35 2.38 -0.20
N ALA A 414 18.95 1.39 0.60
CA ALA A 414 18.76 1.48 2.06
C ALA A 414 18.83 0.08 2.70
N PRO A 415 19.06 -0.06 4.02
CA PRO A 415 18.87 -1.35 4.70
C PRO A 415 17.38 -1.73 4.73
N LEU A 416 17.07 -3.03 4.69
CA LEU A 416 15.72 -3.54 4.99
C LEU A 416 15.35 -3.22 6.46
N GLY A 417 14.41 -2.30 6.65
CA GLY A 417 13.92 -1.92 7.97
C GLY A 417 12.57 -1.21 7.88
N GLY A 418 11.75 -1.36 8.91
CA GLY A 418 10.53 -0.57 9.04
C GLY A 418 9.31 -1.01 8.22
N SER A 419 9.02 -2.31 8.10
CA SER A 419 7.68 -2.69 7.65
C SER A 419 7.13 -3.86 8.48
N PRO A 420 6.00 -3.69 9.18
CA PRO A 420 5.29 -4.78 9.84
C PRO A 420 4.99 -5.93 8.88
N ALA A 421 4.82 -5.62 7.58
CA ALA A 421 4.56 -6.60 6.54
C ALA A 421 5.83 -7.29 5.97
N LEU A 422 7.05 -6.91 6.38
CA LEU A 422 8.31 -7.56 5.95
C LEU A 422 9.00 -8.35 7.07
N GLY A 423 8.87 -7.95 8.33
CA GLY A 423 9.24 -8.78 9.49
C GLY A 423 10.72 -9.14 9.63
N THR A 424 11.64 -8.44 8.97
CA THR A 424 13.09 -8.70 9.01
C THR A 424 13.88 -7.41 9.15
N ALA A 425 14.73 -7.32 10.18
CA ALA A 425 15.80 -6.33 10.25
C ALA A 425 16.98 -6.76 9.34
N SER A 426 17.54 -5.82 8.57
CA SER A 426 18.78 -6.01 7.80
C SER A 426 20.04 -5.90 8.66
N SER A 427 21.20 -5.97 8.00
CA SER A 427 22.40 -5.31 8.51
C SER A 427 22.47 -3.84 8.05
N ASN A 428 23.10 -3.03 8.89
CA ASN A 428 23.50 -1.65 8.65
C ASN A 428 24.83 -1.54 7.85
N LEU A 429 25.44 -2.66 7.46
CA LEU A 429 26.55 -2.70 6.50
C LEU A 429 26.05 -2.40 5.08
N HIS A 430 26.75 -1.52 4.38
CA HIS A 430 26.32 -1.03 3.07
C HIS A 430 26.18 -2.12 2.00
N ASP A 431 27.04 -3.15 2.03
CA ASP A 431 27.00 -4.31 1.13
C ASP A 431 25.63 -5.03 1.12
N TYR A 432 24.87 -4.96 2.22
CA TYR A 432 23.53 -5.55 2.40
C TYR A 432 22.40 -4.51 2.48
N PHE A 433 22.65 -3.31 1.95
CA PHE A 433 21.54 -2.40 1.62
C PHE A 433 20.82 -2.97 0.39
N GLU A 434 19.50 -3.12 0.47
CA GLU A 434 18.67 -3.45 -0.68
C GLU A 434 18.73 -2.30 -1.68
N VAL A 435 18.92 -2.63 -2.96
CA VAL A 435 18.81 -1.72 -4.09
C VAL A 435 17.53 -2.06 -4.85
N ALA A 436 16.63 -1.09 -5.00
CA ALA A 436 15.32 -1.29 -5.60
C ALA A 436 15.07 -0.38 -6.83
N PRO A 437 15.53 -0.74 -8.04
CA PRO A 437 15.18 -0.03 -9.26
C PRO A 437 13.69 -0.22 -9.58
N ILE A 438 13.02 0.88 -9.94
CA ILE A 438 11.57 0.91 -10.16
C ILE A 438 11.18 1.72 -11.39
N HIS A 439 10.21 1.19 -12.16
CA HIS A 439 9.58 1.84 -13.31
C HIS A 439 8.07 1.65 -13.26
N VAL A 440 7.31 2.74 -13.33
CA VAL A 440 5.84 2.68 -13.37
C VAL A 440 5.32 3.60 -14.47
N TYR A 441 4.45 3.06 -15.32
CA TYR A 441 3.82 3.81 -16.41
C TYR A 441 2.31 3.61 -16.37
N ASN A 442 1.55 4.71 -16.43
CA ASN A 442 0.09 4.67 -16.37
C ASN A 442 -0.49 5.41 -17.59
N TYR A 443 -1.19 4.68 -18.46
CA TYR A 443 -1.74 5.18 -19.72
C TYR A 443 -3.27 5.23 -19.66
N SER A 444 -3.87 6.35 -20.04
CA SER A 444 -5.31 6.49 -20.23
C SER A 444 -5.65 7.07 -21.61
N ALA A 445 -6.70 6.52 -22.22
CA ALA A 445 -7.41 7.11 -23.35
C ALA A 445 -8.91 7.04 -23.08
N VAL A 446 -9.56 8.20 -23.05
CA VAL A 446 -10.89 8.38 -22.47
C VAL A 446 -11.77 9.13 -23.46
N LEU A 447 -12.64 8.40 -24.16
CA LEU A 447 -13.55 8.95 -25.16
C LEU A 447 -14.92 9.24 -24.52
N ASN A 448 -15.25 10.52 -24.54
CA ASN A 448 -16.48 11.11 -24.05
C ASN A 448 -17.25 11.63 -25.26
N SER A 449 -18.58 11.53 -25.32
CA SER A 449 -19.38 12.26 -26.32
C SER A 449 -20.81 12.56 -25.86
N ALA A 450 -21.73 13.05 -26.70
CA ALA A 450 -23.14 13.21 -26.30
C ALA A 450 -24.10 12.90 -27.45
N PHE A 451 -24.77 11.74 -27.44
CA PHE A 451 -25.70 11.36 -28.51
C PHE A 451 -26.87 12.34 -28.63
N SER A 452 -27.49 12.60 -27.49
CA SER A 452 -28.69 13.41 -27.30
C SER A 452 -28.65 14.03 -25.91
N PRO A 453 -29.52 15.02 -25.58
CA PRO A 453 -29.62 15.59 -24.23
C PRO A 453 -30.06 14.60 -23.13
N ARG A 454 -30.20 13.30 -23.43
CA ARG A 454 -30.65 12.25 -22.49
C ARG A 454 -29.73 11.04 -22.41
N VAL A 455 -28.81 10.81 -23.35
CA VAL A 455 -28.04 9.55 -23.44
C VAL A 455 -26.54 9.83 -23.52
N THR A 456 -25.80 9.23 -22.58
CA THR A 456 -24.32 9.17 -22.52
C THR A 456 -23.81 7.71 -22.53
N ASN A 457 -22.51 7.47 -22.74
CA ASN A 457 -21.74 6.24 -23.02
C ASN A 457 -20.20 6.50 -23.09
N GLN A 458 -19.41 6.47 -22.01
CA GLN A 458 -17.94 6.62 -22.11
C GLN A 458 -17.26 5.31 -22.43
N VAL A 459 -16.21 5.39 -23.24
CA VAL A 459 -15.21 4.34 -23.39
C VAL A 459 -13.91 4.82 -22.75
N LEU A 460 -13.40 4.07 -21.77
CA LEU A 460 -12.09 4.28 -21.14
C LEU A 460 -11.21 3.07 -21.44
N VAL A 461 -10.01 3.34 -21.95
CA VAL A 461 -8.92 2.34 -22.08
C VAL A 461 -7.81 2.73 -21.12
N GLY A 462 -7.45 1.81 -20.23
CA GLY A 462 -6.43 1.98 -19.21
C GLY A 462 -5.35 0.90 -19.28
N VAL A 463 -4.10 1.29 -19.07
CA VAL A 463 -2.99 0.35 -18.83
C VAL A 463 -2.12 0.86 -17.69
N ASN A 464 -2.02 0.07 -16.63
CA ASN A 464 -0.98 0.20 -15.62
C ASN A 464 0.17 -0.77 -15.95
N TYR A 465 1.39 -0.29 -15.83
CA TYR A 465 2.63 -1.08 -15.87
C TYR A 465 3.43 -0.74 -14.61
N PHE A 466 3.84 -1.76 -13.86
CA PHE A 466 4.69 -1.64 -12.68
C PHE A 466 5.81 -2.67 -12.78
N ASN A 467 7.07 -2.23 -12.65
CA ASN A 467 8.22 -3.11 -12.60
C ASN A 467 9.13 -2.68 -11.46
N GLN A 468 9.56 -3.66 -10.67
CA GLN A 468 10.43 -3.49 -9.53
C GLN A 468 11.33 -4.72 -9.40
N VAL A 469 12.61 -4.48 -9.10
CA VAL A 469 13.63 -5.52 -8.88
C VAL A 469 14.34 -5.19 -7.58
N PHE A 470 14.82 -6.21 -6.88
CA PHE A 470 15.50 -6.11 -5.60
C PHE A 470 16.76 -6.97 -5.61
N HIS A 471 17.84 -6.47 -5.01
CA HIS A 471 19.05 -7.23 -4.70
C HIS A 471 19.88 -6.50 -3.64
N ASP A 472 20.73 -7.21 -2.91
CA ASP A 472 21.76 -6.59 -2.06
C ASP A 472 22.70 -5.70 -2.89
N PHE A 473 23.23 -4.63 -2.30
CA PHE A 473 24.15 -3.69 -2.98
C PHE A 473 25.40 -4.41 -3.49
N ASN A 474 25.97 -5.32 -2.69
CA ASN A 474 26.99 -6.26 -3.13
C ASN A 474 26.38 -7.63 -3.50
N ASN A 475 25.69 -7.68 -4.63
CA ASN A 475 25.20 -8.91 -5.24
C ASN A 475 26.30 -9.73 -5.97
N SER A 476 27.58 -9.45 -5.72
CA SER A 476 28.71 -10.03 -6.48
C SER A 476 29.42 -11.20 -5.79
N PHE A 477 29.09 -11.50 -4.53
CA PHE A 477 29.70 -12.59 -3.77
C PHE A 477 29.54 -13.96 -4.49
N ASP A 478 30.67 -14.59 -4.83
CA ASP A 478 30.70 -16.00 -5.25
C ASP A 478 30.94 -16.89 -4.02
N THR A 479 29.85 -17.43 -3.49
CA THR A 479 29.86 -18.34 -2.33
C THR A 479 30.75 -19.56 -2.54
N ARG A 480 30.84 -20.07 -3.77
CA ARG A 480 31.66 -21.23 -4.11
C ARG A 480 33.15 -20.87 -4.19
N ALA A 481 33.50 -19.69 -4.68
CA ALA A 481 34.87 -19.19 -4.63
C ALA A 481 35.37 -18.95 -3.20
N LEU A 482 34.47 -18.63 -2.26
CA LEU A 482 34.73 -18.56 -0.82
C LEU A 482 34.76 -19.93 -0.11
N GLY A 483 34.49 -21.03 -0.83
CA GLY A 483 34.51 -22.40 -0.31
C GLY A 483 33.18 -22.92 0.24
N LEU A 484 32.07 -22.19 0.07
CA LEU A 484 30.72 -22.58 0.45
C LEU A 484 29.89 -22.95 -0.79
N PHE A 485 30.02 -24.18 -1.29
CA PHE A 485 29.16 -24.67 -2.36
C PHE A 485 27.77 -25.02 -1.81
N LEU A 486 26.77 -24.20 -2.13
CA LEU A 486 25.40 -24.32 -1.61
C LEU A 486 24.64 -25.52 -2.19
N SER A 487 24.47 -25.54 -3.52
CA SER A 487 23.68 -26.53 -4.27
C SER A 487 24.07 -26.48 -5.76
N PRO A 488 24.02 -27.61 -6.50
CA PRO A 488 24.16 -27.59 -7.96
C PRO A 488 23.04 -26.82 -8.67
N ASP A 489 21.84 -26.77 -8.08
CA ASP A 489 20.63 -26.16 -8.69
C ASP A 489 20.24 -24.80 -8.10
N ALA A 490 21.11 -24.19 -7.29
CA ALA A 490 21.00 -22.78 -6.89
C ALA A 490 21.43 -21.88 -8.08
N THR A 491 20.62 -21.86 -9.14
CA THR A 491 20.95 -21.20 -10.41
C THR A 491 19.84 -20.31 -10.97
N ILE A 492 20.24 -19.22 -11.64
CA ILE A 492 19.39 -18.41 -12.52
C ILE A 492 19.79 -18.72 -13.96
N HIS A 493 18.86 -19.25 -14.75
CA HIS A 493 19.07 -19.68 -16.14
C HIS A 493 20.34 -20.55 -16.35
N GLY A 494 20.64 -21.44 -15.39
CA GLY A 494 21.81 -22.34 -15.44
C GLY A 494 23.15 -21.72 -15.04
N LYS A 495 23.17 -20.50 -14.48
CA LYS A 495 24.34 -19.88 -13.85
C LYS A 495 24.16 -19.81 -12.33
N PRO A 496 25.21 -20.02 -11.51
CA PRO A 496 25.11 -19.85 -10.06
C PRO A 496 24.50 -18.51 -9.64
N ILE A 497 23.68 -18.51 -8.60
CA ILE A 497 23.18 -17.28 -7.97
C ILE A 497 24.36 -16.65 -7.20
N LEU A 498 24.69 -15.40 -7.54
CA LEU A 498 25.66 -14.58 -6.81
C LEU A 498 24.94 -13.74 -5.74
N GLY A 499 25.67 -13.39 -4.69
CA GLY A 499 25.15 -12.75 -3.48
C GLY A 499 25.39 -13.61 -2.24
N ALA A 500 25.18 -13.03 -1.05
CA ALA A 500 25.40 -13.74 0.21
C ALA A 500 24.22 -14.68 0.56
N PRO A 501 24.49 -15.79 1.28
CA PRO A 501 23.45 -16.53 1.99
C PRO A 501 22.93 -15.71 3.18
N ASN A 502 21.69 -15.93 3.61
CA ASN A 502 21.18 -15.30 4.83
C ASN A 502 21.80 -15.96 6.07
N ILE A 503 22.89 -15.40 6.59
CA ILE A 503 23.52 -15.88 7.83
C ILE A 503 22.96 -15.10 9.02
N VAL A 504 22.50 -15.85 10.02
CA VAL A 504 22.08 -15.33 11.33
C VAL A 504 23.04 -15.86 12.39
N ILE A 505 23.72 -14.97 13.10
CA ILE A 505 24.56 -15.30 14.26
C ILE A 505 23.94 -14.63 15.48
N SER A 506 23.01 -15.30 16.16
CA SER A 506 22.23 -14.71 17.26
C SER A 506 21.76 -15.78 18.24
N PRO A 507 21.79 -15.52 19.55
CA PRO A 507 21.13 -16.36 20.56
C PRO A 507 19.66 -16.64 20.20
N PRO A 508 19.08 -17.78 20.63
CA PRO A 508 17.67 -18.07 20.42
C PRO A 508 16.77 -17.02 21.07
N SER A 509 15.57 -16.85 20.51
CA SER A 509 14.53 -16.00 21.10
C SER A 509 14.28 -16.35 22.57
N GLY A 510 14.49 -15.39 23.46
CA GLY A 510 14.33 -15.58 24.89
C GLY A 510 15.60 -15.95 25.67
N VAL A 511 16.75 -16.08 25.01
CA VAL A 511 18.07 -16.19 25.66
C VAL A 511 18.69 -14.79 25.81
N SER A 512 19.29 -14.49 26.97
CA SER A 512 19.85 -13.17 27.27
C SER A 512 21.22 -12.95 26.59
N GLY A 513 21.22 -12.28 25.44
CA GLY A 513 22.41 -11.84 24.73
C GLY A 513 22.05 -10.90 23.59
N ALA A 514 23.06 -10.36 22.90
CA ALA A 514 22.84 -9.64 21.65
C ALA A 514 22.94 -10.60 20.46
N GLY A 515 22.14 -10.38 19.42
CA GLY A 515 22.40 -10.95 18.11
C GLY A 515 23.39 -10.08 17.34
N PHE A 516 24.22 -10.68 16.48
CA PHE A 516 24.87 -9.94 15.42
C PHE A 516 23.86 -9.69 14.29
N GLU A 517 24.05 -8.61 13.53
CA GLU A 517 23.15 -8.33 12.41
C GLU A 517 23.18 -9.45 11.36
N GLN A 518 21.99 -9.81 10.86
CA GLN A 518 21.87 -10.82 9.80
C GLN A 518 22.15 -10.20 8.42
N ILE A 519 22.89 -10.94 7.62
CA ILE A 519 23.32 -10.53 6.27
C ILE A 519 22.51 -11.27 5.18
N GLY A 520 22.75 -10.95 3.90
CA GLY A 520 22.31 -11.77 2.76
C GLY A 520 20.80 -12.00 2.65
N LEU A 521 20.00 -11.01 3.03
CA LEU A 521 18.53 -11.11 3.03
C LEU A 521 17.91 -10.95 1.65
N THR A 522 18.61 -10.31 0.70
CA THR A 522 18.06 -9.90 -0.59
C THR A 522 18.71 -10.66 -1.75
N PRO A 523 18.31 -11.92 -1.99
CA PRO A 523 18.65 -12.60 -3.24
C PRO A 523 18.00 -11.83 -4.41
N PRO A 524 18.46 -12.05 -5.67
CA PRO A 524 17.84 -11.44 -6.83
C PRO A 524 16.35 -11.81 -6.93
N GLU A 525 15.46 -10.86 -6.63
CA GLU A 525 14.01 -11.03 -6.69
C GLU A 525 13.33 -9.85 -7.38
N GLY A 526 12.14 -10.04 -7.97
CA GLY A 526 11.48 -8.97 -8.72
C GLY A 526 10.30 -9.41 -9.56
N ARG A 527 9.58 -8.43 -10.10
CA ARG A 527 8.36 -8.64 -10.88
C ARG A 527 8.07 -7.56 -11.92
N ASN A 528 7.18 -7.90 -12.85
CA ASN A 528 6.59 -7.01 -13.84
C ASN A 528 5.08 -7.26 -13.90
N ASP A 529 4.32 -6.34 -13.32
CA ASP A 529 2.86 -6.35 -13.19
C ASP A 529 2.26 -5.45 -14.26
N ILE A 530 1.36 -5.99 -15.09
CA ILE A 530 0.71 -5.26 -16.19
C ILE A 530 -0.79 -5.47 -16.11
N THR A 531 -1.55 -4.40 -15.85
CA THR A 531 -3.02 -4.41 -15.75
C THR A 531 -3.62 -3.54 -16.85
N GLY A 532 -4.20 -4.18 -17.87
CA GLY A 532 -4.96 -3.52 -18.93
C GLY A 532 -6.47 -3.67 -18.72
N HIS A 533 -7.24 -2.60 -18.93
CA HIS A 533 -8.70 -2.66 -18.91
C HIS A 533 -9.38 -1.77 -19.96
N LEU A 534 -10.57 -2.19 -20.36
CA LEU A 534 -11.52 -1.49 -21.22
C LEU A 534 -12.83 -1.38 -20.45
N THR A 535 -13.25 -0.16 -20.12
CA THR A 535 -14.44 0.14 -19.32
C THR A 535 -15.43 0.94 -20.16
N ASP A 536 -16.71 0.54 -20.17
CA ASP A 536 -17.82 1.20 -20.86
C ASP A 536 -18.92 1.61 -19.88
N ILE A 537 -19.42 2.85 -19.95
CA ILE A 537 -20.38 3.44 -19.00
C ILE A 537 -21.45 4.27 -19.73
N ILE A 538 -22.68 3.78 -19.80
CA ILE A 538 -23.86 4.41 -20.42
C ILE A 538 -24.73 5.06 -19.36
N SER A 539 -25.12 6.33 -19.53
CA SER A 539 -26.20 6.96 -18.73
C SER A 539 -27.42 7.28 -19.58
N TYR A 540 -28.62 7.10 -19.02
CA TYR A 540 -29.88 7.42 -19.67
C TYR A 540 -30.86 8.13 -18.72
N ASN A 541 -31.09 9.42 -18.98
CA ASN A 541 -31.96 10.28 -18.16
C ASN A 541 -33.37 10.33 -18.77
N VAL A 542 -34.38 9.83 -18.05
CA VAL A 542 -35.77 9.78 -18.53
C VAL A 542 -36.80 9.99 -17.41
N GLY A 543 -37.60 11.06 -17.53
CA GLY A 543 -38.63 11.40 -16.55
C GLY A 543 -38.04 11.73 -15.18
N ALA A 544 -38.24 10.84 -14.21
CA ALA A 544 -37.70 10.90 -12.85
C ALA A 544 -36.57 9.87 -12.59
N HIS A 545 -36.15 9.13 -13.62
CA HIS A 545 -35.14 8.07 -13.54
C HIS A 545 -33.83 8.52 -14.20
N GLN A 546 -32.71 8.09 -13.63
CA GLN A 546 -31.38 8.26 -14.20
C GLN A 546 -30.69 6.90 -14.17
N PHE A 547 -30.84 6.17 -15.28
CA PHE A 547 -30.22 4.86 -15.42
C PHE A 547 -28.72 5.03 -15.71
N ARG A 548 -27.86 4.24 -15.07
CA ARG A 548 -26.45 4.06 -15.47
C ARG A 548 -26.16 2.57 -15.60
N PHE A 549 -25.61 2.13 -16.72
CA PHE A 549 -25.30 0.72 -16.99
C PHE A 549 -24.06 0.60 -17.86
N GLY A 550 -23.33 -0.50 -17.73
CA GLY A 550 -22.03 -0.63 -18.37
C GLY A 550 -21.29 -1.89 -17.97
N GLY A 551 -19.99 -1.92 -18.23
CA GLY A 551 -19.15 -3.06 -17.91
C GLY A 551 -17.66 -2.80 -18.08
N GLU A 552 -16.86 -3.79 -17.71
CA GLU A 552 -15.40 -3.75 -17.86
C GLU A 552 -14.88 -5.12 -18.28
N PHE A 553 -13.95 -5.14 -19.25
CA PHE A 553 -13.04 -6.27 -19.44
C PHE A 553 -11.64 -5.87 -18.97
N ARG A 554 -10.99 -6.76 -18.22
CA ARG A 554 -9.69 -6.52 -17.59
C ARG A 554 -8.80 -7.76 -17.76
N GLN A 555 -7.54 -7.56 -18.15
CA GLN A 555 -6.50 -8.57 -18.04
C GLN A 555 -5.36 -8.00 -17.19
N ALA A 556 -5.07 -8.69 -16.08
CA ALA A 556 -3.84 -8.49 -15.33
C ALA A 556 -2.85 -9.62 -15.65
N ARG A 557 -1.57 -9.31 -15.62
CA ARG A 557 -0.46 -10.23 -15.84
C ARG A 557 0.65 -9.93 -14.83
N VAL A 558 1.21 -10.96 -14.22
CA VAL A 558 2.41 -10.87 -13.39
C VAL A 558 3.47 -11.79 -14.00
N ASN A 559 4.68 -11.28 -14.14
CA ASN A 559 5.88 -12.05 -14.46
C ASN A 559 6.83 -11.87 -13.30
N GLU A 560 7.23 -12.96 -12.65
CA GLU A 560 8.00 -12.92 -11.42
C GLU A 560 9.25 -13.78 -11.49
N PHE A 561 10.23 -13.47 -10.64
CA PHE A 561 11.43 -14.27 -10.44
C PHE A 561 11.90 -14.20 -8.98
N TYR A 562 11.04 -14.54 -8.02
CA TYR A 562 11.40 -14.53 -6.60
C TYR A 562 12.32 -15.71 -6.25
N HIS A 563 13.64 -15.56 -6.44
CA HIS A 563 14.66 -16.54 -5.99
C HIS A 563 14.88 -16.48 -4.47
N ARG A 564 13.79 -16.38 -3.72
CA ARG A 564 13.75 -16.19 -2.27
C ARG A 564 14.27 -17.45 -1.58
N ARG A 565 15.17 -17.28 -0.60
CA ARG A 565 16.00 -18.36 -0.03
C ARG A 565 16.87 -19.12 -1.06
N GLY A 566 17.08 -18.58 -2.27
CA GLY A 566 17.89 -19.20 -3.34
C GLY A 566 19.40 -19.24 -3.05
N THR A 567 19.91 -18.27 -2.29
CA THR A 567 21.25 -18.29 -1.69
C THR A 567 21.30 -19.07 -0.37
N GLY A 568 20.17 -19.57 0.13
CA GLY A 568 20.05 -20.29 1.39
C GLY A 568 20.02 -19.39 2.64
N LYS A 569 19.70 -20.01 3.78
CA LYS A 569 19.74 -19.44 5.13
C LYS A 569 20.49 -20.38 6.06
N PHE A 570 21.32 -19.84 6.95
CA PHE A 570 22.09 -20.57 7.96
C PHE A 570 21.95 -19.86 9.32
N VAL A 571 21.77 -20.63 10.38
CA VAL A 571 21.61 -20.12 11.75
C VAL A 571 22.69 -20.70 12.66
N PHE A 572 23.27 -19.82 13.47
CA PHE A 572 24.25 -20.12 14.51
C PHE A 572 23.81 -19.38 15.79
N ASP A 573 23.55 -20.12 16.86
CA ASP A 573 22.81 -19.59 18.02
C ASP A 573 23.36 -20.01 19.39
N GLY A 574 24.34 -20.92 19.45
CA GLY A 574 24.89 -21.45 20.68
C GLY A 574 24.19 -22.73 21.17
N THR A 575 23.22 -23.26 20.42
CA THR A 575 22.59 -24.57 20.70
C THR A 575 23.35 -25.74 20.08
N ALA A 576 24.13 -25.52 19.01
CA ALA A 576 24.89 -26.59 18.37
C ALA A 576 26.03 -27.09 19.28
N GLY A 577 26.66 -26.17 20.02
CA GLY A 577 27.63 -26.47 21.07
C GLY A 577 29.02 -26.83 20.54
N PRO A 578 30.00 -27.02 21.45
CA PRO A 578 31.40 -27.27 21.08
C PRO A 578 31.58 -28.51 20.19
N ASN A 579 30.77 -29.54 20.39
CA ASN A 579 30.86 -30.81 19.67
C ASN A 579 30.05 -30.84 18.35
N GLY A 580 29.15 -29.88 18.12
CA GLY A 580 28.16 -29.95 17.04
C GLY A 580 27.11 -31.06 17.24
N ASP A 581 26.83 -31.43 18.50
CA ASP A 581 25.89 -32.50 18.87
C ASP A 581 24.49 -31.97 19.30
N GLY A 582 24.33 -30.66 19.45
CA GLY A 582 23.08 -30.04 19.91
C GLY A 582 22.90 -30.01 21.44
N THR A 583 23.95 -30.29 22.21
CA THR A 583 23.93 -30.18 23.69
C THR A 583 24.12 -28.75 24.20
N GLY A 584 24.40 -27.80 23.30
CA GLY A 584 24.63 -26.38 23.62
C GLY A 584 25.98 -26.09 24.28
N TRP A 585 26.25 -24.80 24.51
CA TRP A 585 27.41 -24.37 25.29
C TRP A 585 27.15 -24.45 26.80
N PRO A 586 28.18 -24.66 27.65
CA PRO A 586 28.01 -24.82 29.09
C PRO A 586 27.33 -23.63 29.77
N THR A 587 26.50 -23.90 30.77
CA THR A 587 25.77 -22.90 31.55
C THR A 587 26.68 -21.80 32.08
N GLY A 588 26.31 -20.53 31.84
CA GLY A 588 27.11 -19.36 32.21
C GLY A 588 28.07 -18.87 31.12
N THR A 589 28.13 -19.53 29.95
CA THR A 589 28.73 -18.95 28.74
C THR A 589 27.91 -17.75 28.27
N ASP A 590 28.56 -16.66 27.87
CA ASP A 590 27.90 -15.52 27.22
C ASP A 590 27.23 -15.96 25.90
N PRO A 591 25.91 -15.85 25.74
CA PRO A 591 25.21 -16.39 24.56
C PRO A 591 25.65 -15.73 23.25
N THR A 592 26.00 -14.43 23.28
CA THR A 592 26.54 -13.70 22.12
C THR A 592 27.82 -14.37 21.61
N THR A 593 28.75 -14.66 22.53
CA THR A 593 29.99 -15.38 22.26
C THR A 593 29.73 -16.83 21.85
N ALA A 594 28.72 -17.50 22.43
CA ALA A 594 28.34 -18.88 22.08
C ALA A 594 27.84 -19.01 20.63
N ALA A 595 26.97 -18.11 20.17
CA ALA A 595 26.49 -18.07 18.79
C ALA A 595 27.63 -17.83 17.78
N LEU A 596 28.55 -16.91 18.09
CA LEU A 596 29.75 -16.69 17.25
C LEU A 596 30.74 -17.86 17.31
N ALA A 597 30.82 -18.57 18.43
CA ALA A 597 31.65 -19.78 18.55
C ALA A 597 31.07 -20.94 17.72
N ASP A 598 29.75 -21.14 17.69
CA ASP A 598 29.10 -22.07 16.76
C ASP A 598 29.47 -21.74 15.30
N PHE A 599 29.39 -20.47 14.90
CA PHE A 599 29.82 -20.02 13.57
C PHE A 599 31.30 -20.31 13.30
N LEU A 600 32.21 -19.96 14.22
CA LEU A 600 33.66 -20.15 14.04
C LEU A 600 34.11 -21.62 14.12
N ALA A 601 33.39 -22.49 14.82
CA ALA A 601 33.55 -23.95 14.72
C ALA A 601 32.95 -24.50 13.41
N GLY A 602 31.98 -23.79 12.84
CA GLY A 602 31.22 -24.19 11.65
C GLY A 602 30.02 -25.10 11.97
N ASN A 603 29.57 -25.12 13.23
CA ASN A 603 28.47 -25.93 13.73
C ASN A 603 27.13 -25.20 13.54
N VAL A 604 26.41 -25.55 12.47
CA VAL A 604 25.14 -24.92 12.08
C VAL A 604 24.00 -25.53 12.92
N SER A 605 23.18 -24.69 13.57
CA SER A 605 22.01 -25.16 14.33
C SER A 605 20.83 -25.51 13.40
N SER A 606 20.58 -24.69 12.39
CA SER A 606 19.61 -24.97 11.34
C SER A 606 19.97 -24.27 10.02
N SER A 607 19.51 -24.83 8.91
CA SER A 607 19.67 -24.20 7.58
C SER A 607 18.50 -24.56 6.66
N THR A 608 18.22 -23.69 5.69
CA THR A 608 17.20 -23.93 4.65
C THR A 608 17.69 -23.39 3.30
N ILE A 609 17.17 -23.91 2.19
CA ILE A 609 17.37 -23.36 0.84
C ILE A 609 16.14 -23.65 -0.01
N ALA A 610 15.87 -22.81 -1.01
CA ALA A 610 14.98 -23.13 -2.12
C ALA A 610 15.81 -23.26 -3.41
N VAL A 611 15.65 -24.37 -4.14
CA VAL A 611 16.42 -24.66 -5.37
C VAL A 611 15.49 -25.07 -6.50
N GLY A 612 15.90 -24.81 -7.75
CA GLY A 612 15.05 -24.96 -8.93
C GLY A 612 14.61 -23.62 -9.50
N ASN A 613 13.50 -23.60 -10.26
CA ASN A 613 13.06 -22.40 -10.98
C ASN A 613 11.72 -21.83 -10.46
N PRO A 614 11.72 -20.82 -9.58
CA PRO A 614 10.50 -20.15 -9.12
C PRO A 614 9.83 -19.27 -10.18
N GLU A 615 10.51 -18.90 -11.28
CA GLU A 615 9.98 -17.97 -12.29
C GLU A 615 8.58 -18.37 -12.82
N ARG A 616 7.56 -17.51 -12.70
CA ARG A 616 6.17 -17.75 -13.20
C ARG A 616 5.63 -16.58 -14.03
N PHE A 617 4.68 -16.91 -14.90
CA PHE A 617 4.05 -16.02 -15.90
C PHE A 617 2.54 -16.16 -15.84
N VAL A 618 1.93 -15.54 -14.83
CA VAL A 618 0.49 -15.71 -14.56
C VAL A 618 -0.34 -14.60 -15.20
N ARG A 619 -1.56 -14.95 -15.60
CA ARG A 619 -2.60 -14.02 -16.07
C ARG A 619 -3.87 -14.21 -15.26
N VAL A 620 -4.60 -13.13 -15.04
CA VAL A 620 -5.97 -13.11 -14.52
C VAL A 620 -6.83 -12.31 -15.50
N ASN A 621 -7.92 -12.92 -15.98
CA ASN A 621 -8.94 -12.25 -16.78
C ASN A 621 -10.15 -11.96 -15.89
N ALA A 622 -10.67 -10.73 -15.95
CA ALA A 622 -11.87 -10.34 -15.24
C ALA A 622 -12.90 -9.69 -16.18
N PHE A 623 -14.18 -9.89 -15.87
CA PHE A 623 -15.32 -9.34 -16.61
C PHE A 623 -16.38 -8.84 -15.64
N ASN A 624 -16.77 -7.57 -15.77
CA ASN A 624 -17.74 -6.93 -14.91
C ASN A 624 -18.89 -6.34 -15.75
N ALA A 625 -20.11 -6.35 -15.22
CA ALA A 625 -21.27 -5.70 -15.81
C ALA A 625 -22.16 -5.11 -14.71
N TYR A 626 -22.87 -4.01 -14.97
CA TYR A 626 -23.75 -3.40 -13.97
C TYR A 626 -24.94 -2.65 -14.57
N VAL A 627 -25.96 -2.44 -13.72
CA VAL A 627 -27.08 -1.53 -13.93
C VAL A 627 -27.43 -0.83 -12.61
N GLN A 628 -27.78 0.44 -12.69
CA GLN A 628 -28.22 1.31 -11.60
C GLN A 628 -29.36 2.20 -12.11
N ASP A 629 -30.29 2.56 -11.23
CA ASP A 629 -31.25 3.65 -11.38
C ASP A 629 -31.17 4.57 -10.17
N ALA A 630 -31.00 5.87 -10.41
CA ALA A 630 -31.22 6.92 -9.42
C ALA A 630 -32.61 7.55 -9.68
N TRP A 631 -33.58 7.17 -8.83
CA TRP A 631 -35.00 7.46 -9.00
C TRP A 631 -35.50 8.53 -8.03
N GLN A 632 -35.90 9.68 -8.57
CA GLN A 632 -36.51 10.78 -7.84
C GLN A 632 -38.01 10.50 -7.59
N VAL A 633 -38.33 9.64 -6.62
CA VAL A 633 -39.71 9.28 -6.24
C VAL A 633 -40.54 10.53 -5.87
N THR A 634 -39.94 11.49 -5.17
CA THR A 634 -40.57 12.79 -4.91
C THR A 634 -39.53 13.91 -4.92
N ARG A 635 -39.97 15.18 -4.91
CA ARG A 635 -39.10 16.36 -4.71
C ARG A 635 -38.30 16.36 -3.39
N LYS A 636 -38.54 15.40 -2.50
CA LYS A 636 -37.88 15.22 -1.20
C LYS A 636 -37.22 13.86 -1.00
N LEU A 637 -37.38 12.91 -1.94
CA LEU A 637 -36.99 11.52 -1.74
C LEU A 637 -36.42 10.95 -3.03
N ASN A 638 -35.13 10.65 -2.99
CA ASN A 638 -34.41 9.92 -4.02
C ASN A 638 -34.09 8.52 -3.50
N PHE A 639 -34.26 7.49 -4.33
CA PHE A 639 -33.69 6.16 -4.11
C PHE A 639 -32.60 5.90 -5.14
N ASN A 640 -31.58 5.15 -4.74
CA ASN A 640 -30.56 4.61 -5.62
C ASN A 640 -30.65 3.08 -5.50
N VAL A 641 -30.84 2.40 -6.63
CA VAL A 641 -30.96 0.93 -6.67
C VAL A 641 -30.11 0.42 -7.82
N GLY A 642 -29.36 -0.66 -7.60
CA GLY A 642 -28.67 -1.30 -8.70
C GLY A 642 -28.04 -2.64 -8.36
N LEU A 643 -27.51 -3.27 -9.40
CA LEU A 643 -26.89 -4.59 -9.37
C LEU A 643 -25.64 -4.56 -10.23
N ARG A 644 -24.52 -4.98 -9.66
CA ARG A 644 -23.30 -5.32 -10.38
C ARG A 644 -23.11 -6.84 -10.38
N TYR A 645 -22.52 -7.37 -11.45
CA TYR A 645 -21.95 -8.70 -11.52
C TYR A 645 -20.46 -8.55 -11.77
N GLU A 646 -19.63 -9.22 -10.97
CA GLU A 646 -18.18 -9.23 -11.14
C GLU A 646 -17.70 -10.66 -11.39
N TYR A 647 -16.70 -10.84 -12.25
CA TYR A 647 -16.09 -12.16 -12.47
C TYR A 647 -14.59 -12.00 -12.43
N PHE A 648 -13.95 -12.57 -11.41
CA PHE A 648 -12.50 -12.67 -11.31
C PHE A 648 -12.10 -14.11 -11.66
N GLY A 649 -11.52 -14.30 -12.85
CA GLY A 649 -11.09 -15.62 -13.29
C GLY A 649 -9.90 -16.15 -12.47
N PRO A 650 -9.75 -17.48 -12.31
CA PRO A 650 -8.57 -18.07 -11.72
C PRO A 650 -7.29 -17.66 -12.47
N LEU A 651 -6.19 -17.52 -11.73
CA LEU A 651 -4.88 -17.25 -12.31
C LEU A 651 -4.41 -18.46 -13.13
N HIS A 652 -3.77 -18.20 -14.27
CA HIS A 652 -3.32 -19.24 -15.19
C HIS A 652 -2.02 -18.90 -15.89
N SER A 653 -1.27 -19.93 -16.29
CA SER A 653 0.03 -19.80 -16.96
C SER A 653 0.06 -20.49 -18.32
N ASP A 654 0.53 -19.77 -19.34
CA ASP A 654 0.75 -20.31 -20.69
C ASP A 654 1.86 -21.39 -20.72
N LYS A 655 2.76 -21.41 -19.71
CA LYS A 655 3.86 -22.38 -19.58
C LYS A 655 3.44 -23.74 -18.98
N LYS A 656 2.26 -23.85 -18.36
CA LYS A 656 1.81 -25.03 -17.57
C LYS A 656 2.78 -25.41 -16.43
N ASP A 657 3.22 -24.40 -15.69
CA ASP A 657 4.18 -24.48 -14.56
C ASP A 657 3.53 -24.24 -13.19
N LEU A 658 2.20 -24.10 -13.13
CA LEU A 658 1.45 -23.97 -11.88
C LEU A 658 1.04 -25.34 -11.35
N ALA A 659 1.80 -25.85 -10.38
CA ALA A 659 1.48 -27.06 -9.61
C ALA A 659 0.77 -26.72 -8.30
N VAL A 660 -0.18 -27.54 -7.87
CA VAL A 660 -0.95 -27.37 -6.62
C VAL A 660 -1.21 -28.71 -5.95
N PHE A 661 -1.13 -28.76 -4.61
CA PHE A 661 -1.58 -29.91 -3.84
C PHE A 661 -3.10 -29.88 -3.64
N ILE A 662 -3.75 -31.02 -3.90
CA ILE A 662 -5.18 -31.21 -3.64
C ILE A 662 -5.35 -32.42 -2.70
N PRO A 663 -5.90 -32.23 -1.49
CA PRO A 663 -6.19 -33.31 -0.55
C PRO A 663 -6.94 -34.48 -1.20
N GLY A 664 -6.46 -35.70 -1.00
CA GLY A 664 -7.01 -36.92 -1.60
C GLY A 664 -6.70 -37.13 -3.09
N LYS A 665 -5.94 -36.23 -3.74
CA LYS A 665 -5.48 -36.38 -5.14
C LYS A 665 -3.96 -36.21 -5.34
N GLY A 666 -3.26 -35.59 -4.39
CA GLY A 666 -1.82 -35.31 -4.50
C GLY A 666 -1.52 -34.00 -5.24
N LEU A 667 -0.31 -33.90 -5.80
CA LEU A 667 0.12 -32.76 -6.61
C LEU A 667 -0.36 -32.90 -8.07
N LEU A 668 -1.03 -31.87 -8.58
CA LEU A 668 -1.50 -31.81 -9.97
C LEU A 668 -1.12 -30.46 -10.61
N ILE A 669 -1.04 -30.42 -11.95
CA ILE A 669 -0.55 -29.26 -12.72
C ILE A 669 -1.70 -28.66 -13.54
N GLN A 670 -1.79 -27.33 -13.57
CA GLN A 670 -2.75 -26.63 -14.42
C GLN A 670 -2.48 -26.92 -15.91
N GLY A 671 -3.50 -27.37 -16.63
CA GLY A 671 -3.39 -27.82 -18.01
C GLY A 671 -2.74 -29.20 -18.19
N ASN A 672 -2.50 -29.93 -17.09
CA ASN A 672 -2.05 -31.34 -17.06
C ASN A 672 -2.50 -32.03 -15.75
N GLY A 673 -3.77 -32.46 -15.71
CA GLY A 673 -4.39 -33.12 -14.56
C GLY A 673 -5.55 -32.33 -13.94
N ILE A 674 -5.51 -31.00 -14.03
CA ILE A 674 -6.61 -30.08 -13.70
C ILE A 674 -6.66 -28.91 -14.70
N ASP A 675 -7.84 -28.38 -14.99
CA ASP A 675 -8.00 -27.19 -15.84
C ASP A 675 -7.67 -25.87 -15.11
N SER A 676 -7.84 -25.86 -13.78
CA SER A 676 -7.59 -24.70 -12.91
C SER A 676 -7.13 -25.15 -11.53
N ILE A 677 -6.27 -24.36 -10.89
CA ILE A 677 -5.79 -24.58 -9.52
C ILE A 677 -6.90 -24.48 -8.46
N PHE A 678 -7.97 -23.70 -8.74
CA PHE A 678 -9.19 -23.64 -7.95
C PHE A 678 -10.41 -23.39 -8.86
N PRO A 679 -11.65 -23.80 -8.47
CA PRO A 679 -12.83 -23.58 -9.31
C PRO A 679 -13.18 -22.09 -9.48
N PRO A 680 -13.57 -21.65 -10.69
CA PRO A 680 -13.94 -20.26 -10.93
C PRO A 680 -15.24 -19.90 -10.20
N ASP A 681 -15.24 -18.83 -9.40
CA ASP A 681 -16.47 -18.29 -8.82
C ASP A 681 -17.26 -17.51 -9.87
N ARG A 682 -18.58 -17.70 -9.90
CA ARG A 682 -19.51 -17.10 -10.88
C ARG A 682 -20.80 -16.60 -10.22
N ASN A 683 -20.79 -16.46 -8.90
CA ASN A 683 -21.98 -16.11 -8.11
C ASN A 683 -21.89 -14.70 -7.52
N ASN A 684 -20.92 -13.90 -7.98
CA ASN A 684 -20.59 -12.60 -7.41
C ASN A 684 -21.55 -11.50 -7.87
N PHE A 685 -22.80 -11.62 -7.44
CA PHE A 685 -23.85 -10.63 -7.61
C PHE A 685 -23.78 -9.63 -6.46
N ALA A 686 -23.54 -8.37 -6.82
CA ALA A 686 -23.29 -7.26 -5.91
C ALA A 686 -24.44 -6.25 -5.97
N PRO A 687 -25.60 -6.53 -5.34
CA PRO A 687 -26.70 -5.58 -5.23
C PRO A 687 -26.35 -4.43 -4.29
N ARG A 688 -26.84 -3.22 -4.61
CA ARG A 688 -26.63 -2.00 -3.82
C ARG A 688 -27.93 -1.19 -3.77
N PHE A 689 -28.29 -0.70 -2.60
CA PHE A 689 -29.52 0.03 -2.32
C PHE A 689 -29.22 1.23 -1.41
N GLY A 690 -29.95 2.33 -1.57
CA GLY A 690 -29.87 3.45 -0.66
C GLY A 690 -30.86 4.56 -0.99
N PHE A 691 -30.87 5.60 -0.17
CA PHE A 691 -31.83 6.69 -0.23
C PHE A 691 -31.22 8.01 0.25
N ALA A 692 -31.82 9.11 -0.20
CA ALA A 692 -31.63 10.44 0.36
C ALA A 692 -33.00 11.11 0.55
N TYR A 693 -33.28 11.57 1.78
CA TYR A 693 -34.57 12.12 2.19
C TYR A 693 -34.45 13.50 2.83
N GLN A 694 -35.22 14.47 2.33
CA GLN A 694 -35.32 15.85 2.82
C GLN A 694 -36.62 16.05 3.63
N PRO A 695 -36.63 15.85 4.96
CA PRO A 695 -37.85 16.03 5.75
C PRO A 695 -38.43 17.45 5.66
N LYS A 696 -37.58 18.48 5.65
CA LYS A 696 -38.00 19.90 5.65
C LYS A 696 -37.94 20.51 4.25
N GLY A 697 -38.90 21.38 3.94
CA GLY A 697 -38.96 22.13 2.66
C GLY A 697 -37.90 23.22 2.52
N THR A 698 -37.09 23.45 3.55
CA THR A 698 -35.93 24.36 3.57
C THR A 698 -34.70 23.78 2.87
N GLY A 699 -34.67 22.48 2.57
CA GLY A 699 -33.54 21.82 1.89
C GLY A 699 -32.23 21.78 2.69
N ASP A 700 -32.26 22.16 3.97
CA ASP A 700 -31.10 22.37 4.84
C ASP A 700 -30.87 21.23 5.85
N LEU A 701 -31.62 20.13 5.72
CA LEU A 701 -31.54 18.92 6.54
C LEU A 701 -31.87 17.71 5.66
N VAL A 702 -30.96 16.73 5.62
CA VAL A 702 -31.09 15.49 4.85
C VAL A 702 -30.79 14.30 5.74
N VAL A 703 -31.50 13.20 5.53
CA VAL A 703 -31.17 11.86 6.06
C VAL A 703 -30.82 10.98 4.87
N ARG A 704 -29.64 10.36 4.89
CA ARG A 704 -29.11 9.53 3.80
C ARG A 704 -28.72 8.17 4.36
N GLY A 705 -28.80 7.11 3.56
CA GLY A 705 -28.43 5.77 4.02
C GLY A 705 -28.28 4.80 2.87
N GLY A 706 -27.48 3.75 3.07
CA GLY A 706 -27.19 2.75 2.05
C GLY A 706 -26.79 1.40 2.62
N ILE A 707 -26.91 0.37 1.80
CA ILE A 707 -26.37 -0.98 2.03
C ILE A 707 -26.04 -1.63 0.68
N GLY A 708 -24.94 -2.37 0.62
CA GLY A 708 -24.60 -3.15 -0.57
C GLY A 708 -23.58 -4.26 -0.32
N VAL A 709 -23.49 -5.16 -1.29
CA VAL A 709 -22.41 -6.15 -1.39
C VAL A 709 -21.32 -5.60 -2.31
N TYR A 710 -20.06 -5.83 -1.94
CA TYR A 710 -18.88 -5.40 -2.68
C TYR A 710 -17.87 -6.56 -2.69
N TYR A 711 -17.40 -6.98 -3.87
CA TYR A 711 -16.41 -8.05 -4.01
C TYR A 711 -15.00 -7.49 -4.14
N ASP A 712 -14.01 -8.31 -3.81
CA ASP A 712 -12.62 -7.90 -3.73
C ASP A 712 -11.72 -8.65 -4.73
N GLN A 713 -10.94 -7.89 -5.52
CA GLN A 713 -9.93 -8.41 -6.43
C GLN A 713 -8.78 -8.99 -5.63
N ILE A 714 -8.76 -10.32 -5.57
CA ILE A 714 -7.69 -11.08 -4.92
C ILE A 714 -6.35 -10.76 -5.59
N ASN A 715 -5.34 -10.44 -4.78
CA ASN A 715 -3.98 -10.13 -5.21
C ASN A 715 -3.13 -11.41 -5.38
N MET A 716 -2.04 -11.34 -6.15
CA MET A 716 -1.29 -12.55 -6.53
C MET A 716 -0.30 -13.06 -5.48
N ASN A 717 0.23 -12.20 -4.60
CA ASN A 717 1.27 -12.57 -3.64
C ASN A 717 0.96 -13.83 -2.79
N PRO A 718 -0.25 -14.03 -2.24
CA PRO A 718 -0.58 -15.22 -1.42
C PRO A 718 -0.68 -16.54 -2.20
N PHE A 719 -0.64 -16.51 -3.54
CA PHE A 719 -0.58 -17.70 -4.37
C PHE A 719 0.84 -18.07 -4.80
N LEU A 720 1.79 -17.13 -4.74
CA LEU A 720 3.06 -17.23 -5.46
C LEU A 720 4.26 -17.18 -4.49
N ASP A 721 4.45 -16.06 -3.78
CA ASP A 721 5.41 -15.95 -2.67
C ASP A 721 4.72 -15.41 -1.41
N PHE A 722 4.00 -16.29 -0.72
CA PHE A 722 3.27 -16.01 0.51
C PHE A 722 4.18 -15.69 1.72
N ARG A 723 5.50 -15.99 1.66
CA ARG A 723 6.50 -15.74 2.73
C ARG A 723 6.11 -16.27 4.13
N PRO A 724 5.83 -17.57 4.29
CA PRO A 724 5.39 -18.11 5.59
C PRO A 724 6.46 -18.00 6.70
N PRO A 725 6.04 -17.88 7.98
CA PRO A 725 6.93 -17.84 9.14
C PRO A 725 7.47 -19.23 9.55
N ILE A 726 7.04 -20.29 8.86
CA ILE A 726 7.54 -21.67 8.99
C ILE A 726 8.36 -22.06 7.76
N THR A 727 9.05 -23.21 7.83
CA THR A 727 9.62 -23.81 6.63
C THR A 727 8.54 -24.62 5.90
N ALA A 728 8.03 -24.01 4.82
CA ALA A 728 7.04 -24.59 3.93
C ALA A 728 7.29 -24.11 2.48
N ALA A 729 6.60 -24.69 1.51
CA ALA A 729 6.58 -24.17 0.14
C ALA A 729 6.03 -22.73 0.15
N GLN A 730 6.71 -21.80 -0.53
CA GLN A 730 6.37 -20.37 -0.47
C GLN A 730 5.11 -20.01 -1.28
N GLY A 731 4.65 -20.89 -2.16
CA GLY A 731 3.41 -20.76 -2.92
C GLY A 731 3.34 -21.82 -4.00
N LEU A 732 2.56 -21.58 -5.06
CA LEU A 732 2.49 -22.44 -6.25
C LEU A 732 3.82 -22.47 -7.03
N GLU A 733 4.69 -21.47 -6.85
CA GLU A 733 6.07 -21.51 -7.37
C GLU A 733 6.90 -22.60 -6.68
N GLY A 734 6.69 -22.77 -5.37
CA GLY A 734 7.49 -23.62 -4.47
C GLY A 734 7.13 -25.11 -4.48
N ASN A 735 6.36 -25.58 -5.45
CA ASN A 735 5.91 -26.98 -5.52
C ASN A 735 6.90 -27.88 -6.32
N PRO A 736 7.18 -29.12 -5.87
CA PRO A 736 8.30 -29.94 -6.35
C PRO A 736 8.03 -30.75 -7.63
N ILE A 737 7.10 -30.30 -8.50
CA ILE A 737 6.74 -31.00 -9.75
C ILE A 737 6.59 -30.06 -10.95
N GLY A 738 6.62 -30.63 -12.15
CA GLY A 738 6.38 -29.92 -13.40
C GLY A 738 7.64 -29.34 -14.05
N PRO A 739 7.49 -28.55 -15.13
CA PRO A 739 8.62 -28.08 -15.95
C PRO A 739 9.49 -27.00 -15.28
N ALA A 740 9.06 -26.47 -14.13
CA ALA A 740 9.76 -25.46 -13.33
C ALA A 740 9.64 -25.79 -11.83
N ALA A 741 9.88 -27.05 -11.47
CA ALA A 741 9.83 -27.51 -10.09
C ALA A 741 10.79 -26.74 -9.16
N VAL A 742 10.39 -26.60 -7.90
CA VAL A 742 11.21 -26.04 -6.81
C VAL A 742 11.19 -26.99 -5.62
N SER A 743 12.35 -27.21 -5.00
CA SER A 743 12.49 -27.98 -3.76
C SER A 743 12.94 -27.06 -2.62
N THR A 744 12.25 -27.10 -1.47
CA THR A 744 12.65 -26.38 -0.25
C THR A 744 13.15 -27.37 0.80
N TYR A 745 14.39 -27.20 1.27
CA TYR A 745 15.04 -28.06 2.26
C TYR A 745 15.15 -27.42 3.64
N SER A 746 15.27 -28.27 4.67
CA SER A 746 15.49 -27.93 6.08
C SER A 746 16.48 -28.92 6.69
N SER A 747 17.65 -28.45 7.13
CA SER A 747 18.85 -29.26 7.40
C SER A 747 19.41 -29.93 6.11
N PRO A 748 20.73 -30.16 5.98
CA PRO A 748 21.32 -30.73 4.76
C PRO A 748 20.93 -32.20 4.56
N ILE A 749 20.24 -32.48 3.45
CA ILE A 749 19.99 -33.86 3.00
C ILE A 749 21.23 -34.35 2.26
N CYS A 750 22.08 -35.10 2.97
CA CYS A 750 23.21 -35.76 2.36
C CYS A 750 22.77 -37.10 1.72
N PRO A 751 23.02 -37.34 0.40
CA PRO A 751 22.56 -38.56 -0.25
C PRO A 751 23.30 -39.82 0.24
N PRO A 752 22.64 -40.99 0.30
CA PRO A 752 21.32 -41.28 -0.28
C PRO A 752 20.14 -41.15 0.70
N ASN A 753 20.36 -41.25 2.03
CA ASN A 753 19.29 -41.08 3.02
C ASN A 753 19.91 -40.93 4.45
N PRO A 754 19.86 -39.76 5.09
CA PRO A 754 20.54 -39.54 6.36
C PRO A 754 19.72 -40.05 7.56
N PRO A 755 20.33 -40.77 8.52
CA PRO A 755 19.88 -40.69 9.90
C PRO A 755 20.25 -39.29 10.42
N THR A 756 19.27 -38.38 10.49
CA THR A 756 19.47 -37.13 11.23
C THR A 756 19.84 -37.47 12.68
N ASN A 757 20.86 -36.79 13.23
CA ASN A 757 20.94 -36.70 14.69
C ASN A 757 19.63 -36.09 15.21
N ALA A 758 19.20 -36.46 16.42
CA ALA A 758 17.92 -35.99 16.96
C ALA A 758 17.87 -34.44 17.10
N SER A 759 19.03 -33.79 17.06
CA SER A 759 19.25 -32.35 17.18
C SER A 759 19.14 -31.57 15.86
N GLY A 760 19.30 -32.21 14.68
CA GLY A 760 19.30 -31.55 13.37
C GLY A 760 20.56 -30.72 13.01
N VAL A 761 21.54 -30.70 13.92
CA VAL A 761 22.80 -29.92 13.88
C VAL A 761 23.85 -30.58 12.99
N TYR A 762 24.71 -29.79 12.32
CA TYR A 762 25.83 -30.33 11.52
C TYR A 762 27.02 -29.37 11.41
N ASN A 763 28.20 -29.89 11.06
CA ASN A 763 29.35 -29.05 10.73
C ASN A 763 29.45 -28.78 9.22
N TRP A 764 29.36 -27.52 8.78
CA TRP A 764 29.33 -27.19 7.35
C TRP A 764 30.66 -27.39 6.61
N GLN A 765 31.79 -27.36 7.32
CA GLN A 765 33.10 -27.58 6.71
C GLN A 765 33.29 -29.06 6.36
N ALA A 766 32.83 -29.97 7.21
CA ALA A 766 32.85 -31.41 6.92
C ALA A 766 32.07 -31.74 5.64
N VAL A 767 30.90 -31.12 5.46
CA VAL A 767 30.04 -31.33 4.28
C VAL A 767 30.69 -30.83 2.98
N GLN A 768 31.40 -29.70 3.02
CA GLN A 768 32.23 -29.22 1.90
C GLN A 768 33.44 -30.14 1.64
N GLN A 769 34.03 -30.71 2.70
CA GLN A 769 35.14 -31.68 2.63
C GLN A 769 34.69 -33.10 2.27
N SER A 770 33.54 -33.23 1.59
CA SER A 770 32.98 -34.49 1.07
C SER A 770 32.55 -35.50 2.14
N VAL A 771 32.20 -35.07 3.36
CA VAL A 771 31.71 -35.93 4.45
C VAL A 771 30.35 -35.46 4.98
N CYS A 772 29.37 -36.34 4.93
CA CYS A 772 27.99 -36.11 5.38
C CYS A 772 27.86 -36.08 6.92
N PRO A 773 26.76 -35.53 7.47
CA PRO A 773 26.52 -35.48 8.93
C PRO A 773 26.46 -36.86 9.61
N ASP A 774 26.19 -37.94 8.85
CA ASP A 774 26.19 -39.33 9.28
C ASP A 774 27.53 -40.06 9.04
N GLY A 775 28.54 -39.36 8.52
CA GLY A 775 29.85 -39.90 8.15
C GLY A 775 29.94 -40.55 6.76
N THR A 776 28.88 -40.54 5.95
CA THR A 776 28.93 -41.06 4.57
C THR A 776 29.64 -40.08 3.61
N PRO A 777 30.12 -40.53 2.43
CA PRO A 777 30.77 -39.62 1.47
C PRO A 777 29.75 -38.73 0.74
N ASN A 778 29.97 -37.40 0.73
CA ASN A 778 29.23 -36.46 -0.12
C ASN A 778 29.95 -36.30 -1.48
N PRO A 779 29.49 -36.92 -2.58
CA PRO A 779 30.17 -36.88 -3.88
C PRO A 779 30.03 -35.53 -4.60
N THR A 780 29.23 -34.60 -4.09
CA THR A 780 28.97 -33.29 -4.71
C THR A 780 29.78 -32.15 -4.09
N GLY A 781 30.16 -32.30 -2.81
CA GLY A 781 30.68 -31.21 -1.97
C GLY A 781 29.66 -30.11 -1.64
N ALA A 782 28.40 -30.22 -2.09
CA ALA A 782 27.37 -29.23 -1.80
C ALA A 782 26.75 -29.43 -0.41
N ILE A 783 26.25 -28.37 0.22
CA ILE A 783 25.42 -28.47 1.45
C ILE A 783 24.07 -29.15 1.14
N PHE A 784 23.48 -28.82 -0.01
CA PHE A 784 22.17 -29.33 -0.42
C PHE A 784 22.27 -30.05 -1.79
N PRO A 785 21.52 -31.13 -2.01
CA PRO A 785 21.82 -32.09 -3.08
C PRO A 785 21.37 -31.67 -4.49
N GLY A 786 20.60 -30.59 -4.63
CA GLY A 786 19.94 -30.19 -5.88
C GLY A 786 18.41 -30.35 -5.83
N VAL A 787 17.72 -30.21 -6.95
CA VAL A 787 16.25 -30.37 -7.05
C VAL A 787 15.90 -31.85 -7.05
N VAL A 788 15.17 -32.31 -6.02
CA VAL A 788 14.54 -33.62 -6.02
C VAL A 788 13.11 -33.46 -6.55
N THR A 789 12.92 -33.77 -7.83
CA THR A 789 11.59 -33.74 -8.45
C THR A 789 10.74 -34.92 -7.99
N CYS A 790 9.49 -34.66 -7.61
CA CYS A 790 8.55 -35.72 -7.29
C CYS A 790 7.91 -36.26 -8.59
N THR A 791 8.13 -37.55 -8.90
CA THR A 791 7.65 -38.19 -10.15
C THR A 791 6.35 -38.98 -9.98
N ASP A 792 6.00 -39.35 -8.76
CA ASP A 792 4.69 -39.87 -8.36
C ASP A 792 3.74 -38.69 -8.05
N PRO A 793 2.56 -38.55 -8.67
CA PRO A 793 1.57 -37.53 -8.31
C PRO A 793 1.19 -37.49 -6.82
N LEU A 794 1.37 -38.59 -6.08
CA LEU A 794 1.09 -38.68 -4.64
C LEU A 794 2.33 -38.51 -3.73
N CYS A 795 3.53 -38.37 -4.29
CA CYS A 795 4.84 -38.32 -3.59
C CYS A 795 5.04 -39.40 -2.50
N THR A 796 4.53 -40.61 -2.72
CA THR A 796 4.55 -41.71 -1.74
C THR A 796 5.92 -42.33 -1.51
N THR A 797 6.85 -42.18 -2.46
CA THR A 797 8.17 -42.83 -2.44
C THR A 797 9.27 -42.01 -1.76
N THR A 798 9.02 -40.73 -1.48
CA THR A 798 10.05 -39.76 -1.08
C THR A 798 9.49 -38.87 0.04
N PRO A 799 9.79 -39.17 1.32
CA PRO A 799 9.22 -38.45 2.45
C PRO A 799 9.65 -36.97 2.51
N GLY A 800 8.79 -36.13 3.09
CA GLY A 800 9.19 -34.82 3.63
C GLY A 800 9.04 -33.61 2.72
N PHE A 801 8.36 -33.73 1.57
CA PHE A 801 8.05 -32.56 0.75
C PHE A 801 7.10 -31.60 1.47
N ASN A 802 7.53 -30.36 1.65
CA ASN A 802 6.63 -29.23 1.90
C ASN A 802 5.93 -28.85 0.60
N VAL A 803 4.62 -28.56 0.64
CA VAL A 803 3.82 -28.27 -0.56
C VAL A 803 2.78 -27.19 -0.32
N PHE A 804 2.35 -26.53 -1.40
CA PHE A 804 1.32 -25.48 -1.36
C PHE A 804 0.02 -25.93 -2.03
N ALA A 805 -1.10 -25.64 -1.38
CA ALA A 805 -2.44 -26.03 -1.76
C ALA A 805 -3.35 -24.79 -1.91
N VAL A 806 -4.39 -24.91 -2.74
CA VAL A 806 -5.51 -23.97 -2.75
C VAL A 806 -6.79 -24.74 -2.48
N ASN A 807 -7.58 -24.25 -1.53
CA ASN A 807 -8.83 -24.90 -1.13
C ASN A 807 -9.76 -25.03 -2.34
N GLN A 808 -10.26 -26.23 -2.64
CA GLN A 808 -11.14 -26.44 -3.81
C GLN A 808 -12.54 -25.82 -3.63
N ASN A 809 -12.86 -25.31 -2.43
CA ASN A 809 -14.00 -24.44 -2.15
C ASN A 809 -13.62 -22.96 -1.98
N PHE A 810 -12.48 -22.52 -2.52
CA PHE A 810 -12.08 -21.11 -2.54
C PHE A 810 -13.09 -20.26 -3.34
N ARG A 811 -13.46 -19.09 -2.81
CA ARG A 811 -14.48 -18.16 -3.33
C ARG A 811 -13.95 -16.72 -3.23
N THR A 812 -14.55 -15.80 -3.99
CA THR A 812 -14.13 -14.40 -3.94
C THR A 812 -14.48 -13.77 -2.57
N PRO A 813 -13.53 -13.08 -1.90
CA PRO A 813 -13.84 -12.30 -0.70
C PRO A 813 -14.83 -11.18 -0.98
N TYR A 814 -15.69 -10.86 -0.01
CA TYR A 814 -16.68 -9.80 -0.17
C TYR A 814 -17.03 -9.14 1.17
N PHE A 815 -17.58 -7.93 1.09
CA PHE A 815 -18.07 -7.18 2.25
C PHE A 815 -19.54 -6.80 2.08
N TYR A 816 -20.28 -6.81 3.20
CA TYR A 816 -21.50 -6.01 3.35
C TYR A 816 -21.11 -4.65 3.90
N ASN A 817 -21.24 -3.57 3.12
CA ASN A 817 -21.01 -2.21 3.62
C ASN A 817 -22.35 -1.47 3.75
N TYR A 818 -22.53 -0.73 4.84
CA TYR A 818 -23.77 -0.01 5.13
C TYR A 818 -23.54 1.30 5.91
N ASN A 819 -24.44 2.27 5.75
CA ASN A 819 -24.43 3.52 6.52
C ASN A 819 -25.84 4.08 6.76
N LEU A 820 -25.95 4.92 7.80
CA LEU A 820 -27.08 5.81 8.04
C LEU A 820 -26.55 7.15 8.55
N GLN A 821 -26.87 8.24 7.86
CA GLN A 821 -26.26 9.56 8.05
C GLN A 821 -27.32 10.67 8.10
N VAL A 822 -27.04 11.70 8.89
CA VAL A 822 -27.85 12.93 8.99
C VAL A 822 -26.94 14.13 8.72
N GLU A 823 -27.38 14.99 7.81
CA GLU A 823 -26.59 16.12 7.31
C GLU A 823 -27.39 17.43 7.45
N LYS A 824 -26.76 18.45 8.00
CA LYS A 824 -27.39 19.71 8.42
C LYS A 824 -26.58 20.91 7.93
N GLY A 825 -27.18 21.70 7.04
CA GLY A 825 -26.66 23.02 6.67
C GLY A 825 -26.86 24.04 7.80
N LEU A 826 -25.83 24.81 8.10
CA LEU A 826 -25.77 25.84 9.14
C LEU A 826 -25.46 27.20 8.49
N GLY A 827 -26.49 27.80 7.89
CA GLY A 827 -26.33 28.96 7.00
C GLY A 827 -25.73 28.54 5.64
N SER A 828 -25.03 29.46 4.98
CA SER A 828 -24.38 29.23 3.68
C SER A 828 -22.91 28.82 3.78
N ALA A 829 -22.30 28.88 4.98
CA ALA A 829 -20.86 28.80 5.18
C ALA A 829 -20.40 27.54 5.94
N ALA A 830 -21.32 26.73 6.47
CA ALA A 830 -20.98 25.53 7.23
C ALA A 830 -22.01 24.39 7.09
N VAL A 831 -21.54 23.15 7.20
CA VAL A 831 -22.34 21.90 7.21
C VAL A 831 -21.83 20.97 8.31
N LEU A 832 -22.76 20.38 9.06
CA LEU A 832 -22.51 19.32 10.04
C LEU A 832 -23.10 18.00 9.53
N GLN A 833 -22.33 16.93 9.57
CA GLN A 833 -22.70 15.57 9.17
C GLN A 833 -22.41 14.63 10.35
N ILE A 834 -23.35 13.75 10.69
CA ILE A 834 -23.17 12.69 11.70
C ILE A 834 -23.77 11.40 11.15
N GLY A 835 -23.03 10.30 11.19
CA GLY A 835 -23.50 9.02 10.69
C GLY A 835 -22.94 7.81 11.45
N TYR A 836 -23.67 6.71 11.36
CA TYR A 836 -23.18 5.38 11.68
C TYR A 836 -22.74 4.70 10.38
N VAL A 837 -21.54 4.12 10.41
CA VAL A 837 -20.90 3.45 9.27
C VAL A 837 -20.43 2.08 9.73
N GLY A 838 -20.67 1.05 8.92
CA GLY A 838 -20.20 -0.30 9.23
C GLY A 838 -19.88 -1.13 8.00
N SER A 839 -19.05 -2.15 8.21
CA SER A 839 -18.71 -3.16 7.22
C SER A 839 -18.65 -4.54 7.85
N GLU A 840 -18.94 -5.59 7.09
CA GLU A 840 -18.72 -6.99 7.48
C GLU A 840 -17.98 -7.74 6.38
N GLY A 841 -16.71 -8.09 6.62
CA GLY A 841 -15.92 -8.91 5.71
C GLY A 841 -16.27 -10.39 5.82
N ARG A 842 -16.39 -11.06 4.68
CA ARG A 842 -16.76 -12.48 4.56
C ARG A 842 -15.91 -13.15 3.49
N LYS A 843 -15.55 -14.43 3.71
CA LYS A 843 -14.70 -15.23 2.81
C LYS A 843 -13.32 -14.61 2.57
N LEU A 844 -12.80 -13.86 3.55
CA LEU A 844 -11.47 -13.27 3.50
C LEU A 844 -10.39 -14.35 3.39
N ASN A 845 -9.27 -14.00 2.75
CA ASN A 845 -8.16 -14.91 2.56
C ASN A 845 -7.45 -15.18 3.90
N ILE A 846 -7.30 -16.46 4.23
CA ILE A 846 -6.55 -16.99 5.38
C ILE A 846 -5.77 -18.23 4.91
N VAL A 847 -4.49 -18.31 5.25
CA VAL A 847 -3.68 -19.51 5.00
C VAL A 847 -3.62 -20.36 6.27
N THR A 848 -3.74 -21.68 6.13
CA THR A 848 -3.63 -22.65 7.24
C THR A 848 -2.66 -23.77 6.89
N ASN A 849 -1.93 -24.32 7.87
CA ASN A 849 -1.17 -25.55 7.67
C ASN A 849 -2.09 -26.76 7.84
N ILE A 850 -2.61 -27.35 6.75
CA ILE A 850 -3.57 -28.46 6.85
C ILE A 850 -2.94 -29.80 7.24
N ASN A 851 -1.61 -29.85 7.45
CA ASN A 851 -0.91 -31.02 8.00
C ASN A 851 -0.49 -30.83 9.48
N GLN A 852 -1.08 -29.87 10.19
CA GLN A 852 -0.78 -29.54 11.60
C GLN A 852 -0.85 -30.76 12.56
N ASN A 853 -1.69 -31.73 12.23
CA ASN A 853 -1.91 -32.98 12.98
C ASN A 853 -1.35 -34.23 12.28
N ASN A 854 -0.46 -34.07 11.29
CA ASN A 854 0.13 -35.14 10.48
C ASN A 854 -0.91 -36.04 9.73
N ALA A 855 -2.03 -35.45 9.28
CA ALA A 855 -3.03 -36.16 8.46
C ALA A 855 -2.52 -36.63 7.08
N PHE A 856 -1.39 -36.10 6.60
CA PHE A 856 -0.76 -36.42 5.33
C PHE A 856 0.70 -36.88 5.54
N PRO A 857 0.92 -38.10 6.06
CA PRO A 857 2.22 -38.52 6.64
C PRO A 857 3.40 -38.65 5.67
N ASN A 858 3.19 -38.48 4.37
CA ASN A 858 4.28 -38.44 3.37
C ASN A 858 4.84 -37.02 3.15
N PHE A 859 4.12 -35.99 3.61
CA PHE A 859 4.40 -34.58 3.37
C PHE A 859 4.85 -33.87 4.65
N GLY A 860 5.59 -32.78 4.49
CA GLY A 860 5.89 -31.83 5.56
C GLY A 860 4.71 -30.87 5.79
N SER A 861 5.00 -29.58 5.95
CA SER A 861 3.96 -28.55 6.02
C SER A 861 3.19 -28.45 4.70
N ILE A 862 1.86 -28.43 4.80
CA ILE A 862 0.95 -28.21 3.66
C ILE A 862 0.20 -26.90 3.89
N LEU A 863 0.70 -25.82 3.32
CA LEU A 863 0.02 -24.53 3.40
C LEU A 863 -1.13 -24.49 2.40
N GLN A 864 -2.36 -24.37 2.90
CA GLN A 864 -3.55 -24.19 2.07
C GLN A 864 -4.04 -22.76 2.15
N LEU A 865 -4.19 -22.10 0.99
CA LEU A 865 -4.91 -20.83 0.88
C LEU A 865 -6.43 -21.08 0.90
N ASN A 866 -7.13 -20.45 1.84
CA ASN A 866 -8.56 -20.60 2.08
C ASN A 866 -9.28 -19.23 2.00
N SER A 867 -10.55 -19.25 1.62
CA SER A 867 -11.47 -18.09 1.66
C SER A 867 -12.48 -18.29 2.81
N ILE A 868 -12.00 -18.27 4.05
CA ILE A 868 -12.81 -18.59 5.26
C ILE A 868 -12.95 -17.42 6.23
N GLY A 869 -12.06 -16.44 6.16
CA GLY A 869 -11.95 -15.39 7.15
C GLY A 869 -13.11 -14.41 7.17
N THR A 870 -13.24 -13.72 8.30
CA THR A 870 -14.28 -12.75 8.61
C THR A 870 -13.72 -11.54 9.34
N SER A 871 -14.37 -10.40 9.13
CA SER A 871 -14.14 -9.16 9.87
C SER A 871 -15.46 -8.43 10.10
N ASN A 872 -15.45 -7.44 10.99
CA ASN A 872 -16.53 -6.46 11.10
C ASN A 872 -16.06 -5.15 11.72
N TYR A 873 -16.62 -4.06 11.22
CA TYR A 873 -16.33 -2.69 11.63
C TYR A 873 -17.61 -1.93 11.97
N ASN A 874 -17.55 -1.13 13.02
CA ASN A 874 -18.62 -0.25 13.46
C ASN A 874 -18.04 1.09 13.86
N ALA A 875 -18.59 2.19 13.34
CA ALA A 875 -18.16 3.53 13.74
C ALA A 875 -19.31 4.54 13.82
N LEU A 876 -19.20 5.45 14.79
CA LEU A 876 -19.82 6.76 14.76
C LEU A 876 -18.83 7.73 14.11
N GLN A 877 -19.21 8.33 12.99
CA GLN A 877 -18.42 9.31 12.26
C GLN A 877 -19.15 10.66 12.25
N SER A 878 -18.42 11.74 12.51
CA SER A 878 -18.95 13.09 12.41
C SER A 878 -17.95 14.00 11.69
N THR A 879 -18.46 14.84 10.78
CA THR A 879 -17.66 15.86 10.11
C THR A 879 -18.33 17.22 10.22
N PHE A 880 -17.53 18.26 10.38
CA PHE A 880 -17.96 19.65 10.38
C PHE A 880 -17.11 20.43 9.39
N ARG A 881 -17.75 20.89 8.31
CA ARG A 881 -17.13 21.57 7.18
C ARG A 881 -17.47 23.04 7.21
N ILE A 882 -16.48 23.91 7.07
CA ILE A 882 -16.60 25.38 6.96
C ILE A 882 -15.95 25.81 5.64
N ARG A 883 -16.57 26.70 4.87
CA ARG A 883 -16.03 27.20 3.59
C ARG A 883 -15.95 28.73 3.56
N SER A 884 -14.74 29.24 3.39
CA SER A 884 -14.42 30.66 3.14
C SER A 884 -15.00 31.67 4.13
N TRP A 885 -15.33 31.26 5.36
CA TRP A 885 -15.90 32.12 6.39
C TRP A 885 -14.82 33.09 6.89
N HIS A 886 -14.91 34.36 6.51
CA HIS A 886 -13.87 35.39 6.74
C HIS A 886 -12.46 34.97 6.27
N GLY A 887 -12.37 34.15 5.22
CA GLY A 887 -11.10 33.61 4.70
C GLY A 887 -10.67 32.27 5.31
N PHE A 888 -11.44 31.71 6.26
CA PHE A 888 -11.21 30.41 6.86
C PHE A 888 -12.02 29.31 6.16
N THR A 889 -11.35 28.24 5.74
CA THR A 889 -11.93 26.99 5.23
C THR A 889 -11.37 25.85 6.06
N SER A 890 -12.21 24.90 6.49
CA SER A 890 -11.79 23.79 7.34
C SER A 890 -12.70 22.58 7.22
N GLN A 891 -12.14 21.37 7.34
CA GLN A 891 -12.86 20.17 7.73
C GLN A 891 -12.31 19.68 9.07
N PHE A 892 -13.18 19.64 10.07
CA PHE A 892 -12.98 18.87 11.30
C PHE A 892 -13.67 17.52 11.14
N ALA A 893 -13.02 16.43 11.52
CA ALA A 893 -13.60 15.09 11.48
C ALA A 893 -13.25 14.31 12.75
N TYR A 894 -14.25 13.62 13.31
CA TYR A 894 -14.09 12.72 14.45
C TYR A 894 -14.70 11.36 14.14
N THR A 895 -13.96 10.29 14.45
CA THR A 895 -14.41 8.90 14.35
C THR A 895 -14.26 8.25 15.71
N TRP A 896 -15.33 7.63 16.20
CA TRP A 896 -15.29 6.64 17.27
C TRP A 896 -15.64 5.27 16.70
N ALA A 897 -14.71 4.32 16.71
CA ALA A 897 -14.81 3.07 15.96
C ALA A 897 -14.47 1.82 16.78
N HIS A 898 -14.80 0.65 16.21
CA HIS A 898 -14.26 -0.67 16.58
C HIS A 898 -14.17 -1.55 15.34
N SER A 899 -12.96 -2.03 15.02
CA SER A 899 -12.66 -3.08 14.03
C SER A 899 -12.28 -4.39 14.71
N LEU A 900 -12.84 -5.52 14.25
CA LEU A 900 -12.52 -6.88 14.68
C LEU A 900 -12.28 -7.78 13.44
N ASP A 901 -11.32 -8.69 13.53
CA ASP A 901 -11.09 -9.75 12.53
C ASP A 901 -10.32 -10.95 13.12
N GLU A 902 -10.25 -12.04 12.36
CA GLU A 902 -9.38 -13.19 12.66
C GLU A 902 -7.91 -12.90 12.28
N ILE A 903 -7.69 -12.28 11.12
CA ILE A 903 -6.37 -11.89 10.60
C ILE A 903 -6.56 -10.58 9.83
N SER A 904 -5.78 -9.55 10.16
CA SER A 904 -5.80 -8.24 9.47
C SER A 904 -4.86 -8.23 8.27
N GLU A 905 -3.81 -9.04 8.33
CA GLU A 905 -2.78 -9.21 7.33
C GLU A 905 -3.29 -9.98 6.09
N TYR A 906 -2.72 -9.69 4.92
CA TYR A 906 -3.07 -10.35 3.66
C TYR A 906 -1.98 -11.27 3.10
N ARG A 907 -0.81 -11.34 3.76
CA ARG A 907 0.37 -12.14 3.39
C ARG A 907 1.17 -12.53 4.63
N ALA A 908 2.13 -13.45 4.49
CA ALA A 908 3.14 -13.82 5.51
C ALA A 908 2.63 -14.31 6.87
N VAL A 909 1.31 -14.49 7.04
CA VAL A 909 0.66 -14.82 8.31
C VAL A 909 -0.34 -15.95 8.09
N ILE A 910 -0.15 -17.03 8.85
CA ILE A 910 -1.05 -18.19 8.91
C ILE A 910 -1.96 -18.07 10.13
N ALA A 911 -3.12 -18.71 10.11
CA ALA A 911 -3.90 -18.92 11.34
C ALA A 911 -3.16 -19.87 12.29
N ASP A 912 -3.23 -19.62 13.59
CA ASP A 912 -2.45 -20.37 14.57
C ASP A 912 -3.08 -21.76 14.84
N ASP A 913 -4.40 -21.88 15.02
CA ASP A 913 -5.11 -23.18 14.94
C ASP A 913 -5.71 -23.38 13.53
N ALA A 914 -5.16 -24.35 12.77
CA ALA A 914 -5.61 -24.65 11.41
C ALA A 914 -7.02 -25.26 11.33
N PHE A 915 -7.56 -25.73 12.46
CA PHE A 915 -8.89 -26.31 12.61
C PHE A 915 -9.88 -25.35 13.30
N ASN A 916 -9.39 -24.30 13.97
CA ASN A 916 -10.20 -23.30 14.68
C ASN A 916 -9.68 -21.86 14.52
N SER A 917 -9.77 -21.28 13.31
CA SER A 917 -9.40 -19.88 13.03
C SER A 917 -10.15 -18.83 13.86
N LYS A 918 -11.20 -19.21 14.60
CA LYS A 918 -11.91 -18.33 15.53
C LYS A 918 -11.15 -18.10 16.84
N PHE A 919 -10.07 -18.83 17.11
CA PHE A 919 -9.13 -18.48 18.17
C PHE A 919 -8.50 -17.10 17.94
N ASP A 920 -8.17 -16.79 16.68
CA ASP A 920 -7.46 -15.57 16.28
C ASP A 920 -8.36 -14.32 16.23
N TYR A 921 -9.65 -14.44 16.59
CA TYR A 921 -10.63 -13.36 16.47
C TYR A 921 -10.46 -12.30 17.57
N GLY A 922 -9.81 -11.19 17.21
CA GLY A 922 -9.44 -10.08 18.10
C GLY A 922 -9.72 -8.71 17.49
N ASN A 923 -9.15 -7.65 18.08
CA ASN A 923 -9.15 -6.33 17.43
C ASN A 923 -8.30 -6.38 16.15
N SER A 924 -8.68 -5.66 15.11
CA SER A 924 -7.83 -5.51 13.93
C SER A 924 -6.56 -4.73 14.26
N ASP A 925 -5.46 -5.00 13.57
CA ASP A 925 -4.17 -4.27 13.67
C ASP A 925 -4.32 -2.74 13.47
N TYR A 926 -5.36 -2.36 12.74
CA TYR A 926 -5.74 -1.00 12.37
C TYR A 926 -6.99 -0.48 13.12
N ASP A 927 -7.38 -1.11 14.24
CA ASP A 927 -8.51 -0.70 15.09
C ASP A 927 -8.21 0.60 15.88
N THR A 928 -8.28 1.73 15.17
CA THR A 928 -8.18 3.07 15.76
C THR A 928 -9.50 3.49 16.41
N ARG A 929 -9.59 3.38 17.74
CA ARG A 929 -10.82 3.67 18.51
C ARG A 929 -11.27 5.11 18.46
N HIS A 930 -10.33 6.04 18.57
CA HIS A 930 -10.60 7.46 18.49
C HIS A 930 -9.64 8.07 17.48
N LEU A 931 -10.18 8.69 16.43
CA LEU A 931 -9.45 9.48 15.44
C LEU A 931 -10.08 10.87 15.40
N PHE A 932 -9.26 11.91 15.55
CA PHE A 932 -9.64 13.30 15.32
C PHE A 932 -8.68 13.93 14.32
N THR A 933 -9.21 14.35 13.18
CA THR A 933 -8.44 15.00 12.12
C THR A 933 -9.00 16.38 11.81
N VAL A 934 -8.08 17.30 11.48
CA VAL A 934 -8.40 18.65 11.07
C VAL A 934 -7.55 18.98 9.85
N ASN A 935 -8.18 19.45 8.77
CA ASN A 935 -7.48 20.24 7.75
C ASN A 935 -8.08 21.65 7.74
N PHE A 936 -7.23 22.67 7.63
CA PHE A 936 -7.70 24.05 7.42
C PHE A 936 -6.80 24.84 6.50
N THR A 937 -7.36 25.85 5.85
CA THR A 937 -6.63 26.92 5.16
C THR A 937 -7.23 28.27 5.54
N TYR A 938 -6.36 29.25 5.82
CA TYR A 938 -6.72 30.60 6.23
C TYR A 938 -6.01 31.64 5.37
N ASP A 939 -6.78 32.42 4.61
CA ASP A 939 -6.30 33.59 3.88
C ASP A 939 -6.18 34.78 4.84
N VAL A 940 -4.95 35.24 5.10
CA VAL A 940 -4.71 36.32 6.07
C VAL A 940 -5.30 37.64 5.54
N PRO A 941 -6.17 38.33 6.32
CA PRO A 941 -6.79 39.59 5.91
C PRO A 941 -5.76 40.64 5.50
N LYS A 942 -6.02 41.32 4.37
CA LYS A 942 -5.12 42.34 3.82
C LYS A 942 -5.18 43.60 4.68
N ALA A 943 -4.06 43.97 5.27
CA ALA A 943 -3.85 45.26 5.93
C ALA A 943 -4.11 46.41 4.94
N SER A 944 -5.16 47.18 5.22
CA SER A 944 -5.58 48.35 4.44
C SER A 944 -4.66 49.56 4.63
N TRP A 945 -3.95 49.64 5.76
CA TRP A 945 -2.98 50.70 6.07
C TRP A 945 -1.67 50.58 5.27
N ALA A 946 -1.40 49.43 4.66
CA ALA A 946 -0.10 49.12 4.08
C ALA A 946 0.11 49.75 2.69
N THR A 947 1.01 50.72 2.61
CA THR A 947 1.34 51.49 1.40
C THR A 947 2.75 51.20 0.90
N GLY A 948 3.01 51.43 -0.39
CA GLY A 948 4.32 51.23 -1.01
C GLY A 948 4.91 49.84 -0.74
N TRP A 949 6.18 49.80 -0.31
CA TRP A 949 6.92 48.58 0.02
C TRP A 949 6.31 47.80 1.21
N SER A 950 5.69 48.48 2.20
CA SER A 950 5.12 47.78 3.36
C SER A 950 4.01 46.80 2.96
N ARG A 951 3.24 47.13 1.92
CA ARG A 951 2.21 46.28 1.30
C ARG A 951 2.77 44.94 0.81
N TRP A 952 4.03 44.91 0.35
CA TRP A 952 4.70 43.69 -0.10
C TRP A 952 5.05 42.78 1.07
N LEU A 953 5.34 43.32 2.26
CA LEU A 953 5.67 42.55 3.45
C LEU A 953 4.44 42.01 4.18
N VAL A 954 3.38 42.80 4.36
CA VAL A 954 2.26 42.40 5.25
C VAL A 954 1.06 41.74 4.57
N ASN A 955 0.88 41.87 3.25
CA ASN A 955 -0.30 41.32 2.55
C ASN A 955 0.00 40.04 1.76
N ASN A 956 -1.04 39.28 1.41
CA ASN A 956 -0.96 38.00 0.68
C ASN A 956 -0.18 36.90 1.43
N TRP A 957 -0.36 36.83 2.75
CA TRP A 957 -0.03 35.63 3.52
C TRP A 957 -1.21 34.65 3.51
N GLN A 958 -0.91 33.37 3.54
CA GLN A 958 -1.87 32.28 3.70
C GLN A 958 -1.25 31.25 4.64
N VAL A 959 -2.06 30.60 5.46
CA VAL A 959 -1.65 29.50 6.35
C VAL A 959 -2.51 28.29 6.04
N SER A 960 -1.92 27.10 6.02
CA SER A 960 -2.63 25.83 5.87
C SER A 960 -2.06 24.82 6.85
N SER A 961 -2.87 23.89 7.34
CA SER A 961 -2.44 22.90 8.32
C SER A 961 -3.23 21.60 8.18
N VAL A 962 -2.55 20.49 8.46
CA VAL A 962 -3.18 19.20 8.74
C VAL A 962 -2.79 18.80 10.17
N MET A 963 -3.77 18.26 10.89
CA MET A 963 -3.62 17.80 12.26
C MET A 963 -4.28 16.43 12.36
N ASN A 964 -3.64 15.50 13.05
CA ASN A 964 -4.13 14.15 13.23
C ASN A 964 -3.76 13.65 14.64
N TRP A 965 -4.77 13.32 15.44
CA TRP A 965 -4.60 12.69 16.74
C TRP A 965 -5.39 11.40 16.79
N HIS A 966 -4.77 10.32 17.25
CA HIS A 966 -5.48 9.08 17.44
C HIS A 966 -5.01 8.24 18.62
N SER A 967 -5.95 7.47 19.17
CA SER A 967 -5.65 6.38 20.10
C SER A 967 -4.64 5.41 19.50
N GLY A 968 -3.76 4.85 20.32
CA GLY A 968 -2.82 3.82 19.87
C GLY A 968 -3.55 2.64 19.23
N GLN A 969 -2.95 2.11 18.17
CA GLN A 969 -3.41 0.90 17.51
C GLN A 969 -3.22 -0.31 18.44
N PRO A 970 -3.96 -1.41 18.24
CA PRO A 970 -3.66 -2.65 18.93
C PRO A 970 -2.25 -3.13 18.64
N SER A 971 -1.70 -3.86 19.60
CA SER A 971 -0.33 -4.33 19.57
C SER A 971 -0.33 -5.86 19.64
N ASP A 972 0.16 -6.49 18.56
CA ASP A 972 0.07 -7.94 18.31
C ASP A 972 1.42 -8.64 18.45
N GLU A 973 2.23 -8.15 19.38
CA GLU A 973 3.56 -8.70 19.75
C GLU A 973 3.53 -10.17 20.13
N VAL A 974 2.33 -10.65 20.43
CA VAL A 974 2.06 -11.94 21.02
C VAL A 974 0.84 -12.55 20.33
N ARG A 975 0.95 -12.76 19.01
CA ARG A 975 0.05 -13.57 18.16
C ARG A 975 -0.16 -15.03 18.62
N LEU A 976 0.36 -15.38 19.78
CA LEU A 976 0.45 -16.73 20.33
C LEU A 976 -0.11 -16.67 21.73
N GLY A 977 -0.80 -17.72 22.18
CA GLY A 977 -1.22 -17.80 23.58
C GLY A 977 -0.02 -17.90 24.52
N LEU A 978 0.51 -16.76 24.98
CA LEU A 978 1.13 -16.65 26.30
C LEU A 978 0.02 -16.65 27.36
N ASP A 979 0.36 -17.06 28.57
CA ASP A 979 -0.52 -16.89 29.71
C ASP A 979 -0.25 -15.54 30.39
N VAL A 980 -1.30 -14.76 30.64
CA VAL A 980 -1.22 -13.47 31.34
C VAL A 980 -1.24 -13.71 32.85
N ILE A 981 -0.07 -14.09 33.38
CA ILE A 981 0.14 -14.46 34.79
C ILE A 981 0.20 -13.28 35.78
N GLY A 982 0.16 -12.04 35.30
CA GLY A 982 0.22 -10.83 36.15
C GLY A 982 -0.38 -9.59 35.46
N ASP A 983 -0.23 -8.42 36.09
CA ASP A 983 -0.64 -7.13 35.50
C ASP A 983 0.38 -6.65 34.46
N PRO A 984 0.00 -6.55 33.15
CA PRO A 984 0.89 -6.11 32.07
C PRO A 984 1.35 -4.65 32.15
N PHE A 985 0.86 -3.84 33.10
CA PHE A 985 1.27 -2.45 33.28
C PHE A 985 1.91 -2.18 34.65
N ALA A 986 1.98 -3.18 35.55
CA ALA A 986 2.56 -3.01 36.88
C ALA A 986 4.04 -2.60 36.83
N GLY A 987 4.35 -1.47 37.47
CA GLY A 987 5.73 -0.94 37.56
C GLY A 987 6.29 -0.31 36.28
N VAL A 988 5.49 -0.23 35.21
CA VAL A 988 5.92 0.27 33.90
C VAL A 988 5.86 1.80 33.84
N SER A 989 6.86 2.42 33.20
CA SER A 989 6.91 3.87 32.97
C SER A 989 6.74 4.17 31.48
N HIS A 990 5.57 4.69 31.10
CA HIS A 990 5.26 5.16 29.74
C HIS A 990 5.96 6.49 29.36
N HIS A 991 7.05 6.85 30.05
CA HIS A 991 7.91 7.97 29.71
C HIS A 991 9.12 7.51 28.89
N PHE A 992 9.39 8.19 27.78
CA PHE A 992 10.54 7.94 26.92
C PHE A 992 11.87 8.17 27.64
N SER A 993 12.82 7.25 27.46
CA SER A 993 14.20 7.32 27.94
C SER A 993 15.17 6.82 26.87
N ALA A 994 15.91 7.74 26.24
CA ALA A 994 16.97 7.38 25.29
C ALA A 994 18.06 6.48 25.93
N ALA A 995 18.39 6.72 27.21
CA ALA A 995 19.32 5.88 27.97
C ALA A 995 18.77 4.49 28.31
N GLY A 996 17.45 4.29 28.22
CA GLY A 996 16.78 2.99 28.32
C GLY A 996 16.41 2.37 26.97
N GLY A 997 16.91 2.93 25.86
CA GLY A 997 16.61 2.43 24.50
C GLY A 997 15.19 2.68 24.00
N GLY A 998 14.36 3.46 24.71
CA GLY A 998 12.98 3.71 24.31
C GLY A 998 12.01 3.95 25.46
N THR A 999 10.80 3.40 25.34
CA THR A 999 9.73 3.49 26.35
C THR A 999 9.28 2.09 26.73
N GLN A 1000 9.46 1.68 27.99
CA GLN A 1000 8.85 0.43 28.45
C GLN A 1000 7.33 0.62 28.47
N TRP A 1001 6.60 -0.29 27.83
CA TRP A 1001 5.18 -0.17 27.56
C TRP A 1001 4.36 -1.30 28.19
N LEU A 1002 4.90 -2.53 28.18
CA LEU A 1002 4.38 -3.70 28.89
C LEU A 1002 5.38 -4.20 29.94
N ASN A 1003 4.88 -4.75 31.04
CA ASN A 1003 5.64 -5.43 32.08
C ASN A 1003 6.00 -6.84 31.58
N PRO A 1004 7.28 -7.18 31.39
CA PRO A 1004 7.67 -8.51 30.93
C PRO A 1004 7.22 -9.61 31.91
N ALA A 1005 7.37 -9.38 33.22
CA ALA A 1005 7.04 -10.35 34.26
C ALA A 1005 5.53 -10.66 34.43
N ALA A 1006 4.67 -10.06 33.61
CA ALA A 1006 3.23 -10.36 33.55
C ALA A 1006 2.88 -11.53 32.62
N PHE A 1007 3.85 -12.09 31.88
CA PHE A 1007 3.64 -13.09 30.84
C PHE A 1007 4.49 -14.34 31.06
N ALA A 1008 3.95 -15.50 30.72
CA ALA A 1008 4.68 -16.78 30.68
C ALA A 1008 4.34 -17.58 29.42
N ALA A 1009 5.28 -18.40 28.96
CA ALA A 1009 5.02 -19.39 27.93
C ALA A 1009 4.01 -20.45 28.45
N PRO A 1010 3.08 -20.91 27.60
CA PRO A 1010 2.09 -21.92 27.99
C PRO A 1010 2.75 -23.28 28.21
N ALA A 1011 2.01 -24.23 28.78
CA ALA A 1011 2.49 -25.60 28.89
C ALA A 1011 2.71 -26.24 27.49
N PRO A 1012 3.76 -27.04 27.26
CA PRO A 1012 3.99 -27.71 25.98
C PRO A 1012 2.77 -28.51 25.51
N GLY A 1013 2.37 -28.32 24.25
CA GLY A 1013 1.15 -28.90 23.69
C GLY A 1013 -0.16 -28.17 24.04
N THR A 1014 -0.11 -27.02 24.72
CA THR A 1014 -1.27 -26.13 24.93
C THR A 1014 -1.09 -24.79 24.22
N VAL A 1015 -2.20 -24.05 24.07
CA VAL A 1015 -2.22 -22.65 23.63
C VAL A 1015 -2.70 -21.81 24.82
N GLY A 1016 -1.95 -20.78 25.20
CA GLY A 1016 -2.22 -19.96 26.39
C GLY A 1016 -3.34 -18.92 26.22
N ASP A 1017 -3.62 -18.18 27.30
CA ASP A 1017 -4.85 -17.39 27.46
C ASP A 1017 -4.90 -15.99 26.82
N LEU A 1018 -3.79 -15.52 26.26
CA LEU A 1018 -3.71 -14.20 25.62
C LEU A 1018 -4.41 -14.16 24.26
N ALA A 1019 -5.59 -13.56 24.23
CA ALA A 1019 -6.27 -13.20 22.98
C ALA A 1019 -5.46 -12.20 22.13
N ARG A 1020 -5.52 -12.39 20.80
CA ARG A 1020 -4.89 -11.53 19.79
C ARG A 1020 -5.25 -10.05 19.97
N ASN A 1021 -4.27 -9.15 19.77
CA ASN A 1021 -4.48 -7.69 19.80
C ASN A 1021 -5.21 -7.17 21.07
N ARG A 1022 -4.92 -7.76 22.24
CA ARG A 1022 -5.53 -7.39 23.56
C ARG A 1022 -5.05 -6.04 24.10
N PHE A 1023 -3.81 -5.65 23.79
CA PHE A 1023 -3.20 -4.40 24.28
C PHE A 1023 -3.18 -3.33 23.19
N ARG A 1024 -2.72 -2.13 23.54
CA ARG A 1024 -2.55 -1.01 22.60
C ARG A 1024 -1.19 -0.39 22.78
N ALA A 1025 -0.55 -0.09 21.66
CA ALA A 1025 0.72 0.62 21.58
C ALA A 1025 0.54 2.13 21.87
N PRO A 1026 1.61 2.96 21.84
CA PRO A 1026 1.52 4.42 21.96
C PRO A 1026 0.51 5.09 21.01
N GLY A 1027 -0.13 6.16 21.49
CA GLY A 1027 -1.03 7.00 20.70
C GLY A 1027 -0.31 8.10 19.91
N PHE A 1028 -0.88 8.46 18.76
CA PHE A 1028 -0.32 9.42 17.79
C PHE A 1028 -0.88 10.83 17.97
N GLY A 1029 -0.12 11.85 17.60
CA GLY A 1029 -0.56 13.24 17.65
C GLY A 1029 0.37 14.18 16.90
N ASP A 1030 -0.07 14.71 15.77
CA ASP A 1030 0.76 15.51 14.88
C ASP A 1030 0.07 16.80 14.43
N LEU A 1031 0.88 17.82 14.13
CA LEU A 1031 0.45 19.11 13.59
C LEU A 1031 1.50 19.58 12.57
N ASP A 1032 1.11 19.50 11.31
CA ASP A 1032 1.88 20.00 10.17
C ASP A 1032 1.32 21.36 9.73
N LEU A 1033 2.19 22.29 9.37
CA LEU A 1033 1.86 23.70 9.13
C LEU A 1033 2.62 24.27 7.92
N SER A 1034 1.89 24.59 6.87
CA SER A 1034 2.40 25.33 5.71
C SER A 1034 2.09 26.82 5.83
N VAL A 1035 3.12 27.66 5.68
CA VAL A 1035 2.99 29.12 5.63
C VAL A 1035 3.43 29.62 4.26
N PHE A 1036 2.54 30.35 3.57
CA PHE A 1036 2.76 30.83 2.21
C PHE A 1036 2.80 32.36 2.15
N LYS A 1037 3.70 32.86 1.29
CA LYS A 1037 3.80 34.28 0.95
C LYS A 1037 3.72 34.46 -0.57
N SER A 1038 2.63 35.06 -1.05
CA SER A 1038 2.40 35.26 -2.50
C SER A 1038 2.74 36.69 -2.95
N ILE A 1039 3.84 36.80 -3.69
CA ILE A 1039 4.44 38.05 -4.19
C ILE A 1039 4.10 38.22 -5.68
N PRO A 1040 3.21 39.15 -6.07
CA PRO A 1040 2.94 39.43 -7.48
C PRO A 1040 4.15 40.17 -8.09
N VAL A 1041 4.70 39.63 -9.18
CA VAL A 1041 5.80 40.28 -9.95
C VAL A 1041 5.22 41.14 -11.08
N GLY A 1042 4.08 40.75 -11.62
CA GLY A 1042 3.27 41.52 -12.56
C GLY A 1042 1.84 41.01 -12.59
N GLU A 1043 1.09 41.33 -13.65
CA GLU A 1043 -0.32 40.93 -13.80
C GLU A 1043 -0.53 39.41 -13.96
N ARG A 1044 0.48 38.70 -14.47
CA ARG A 1044 0.42 37.26 -14.79
C ARG A 1044 1.30 36.41 -13.87
N VAL A 1045 2.53 36.88 -13.60
CA VAL A 1045 3.53 36.12 -12.83
C VAL A 1045 3.49 36.48 -11.35
N LYS A 1046 3.44 35.46 -10.49
CA LYS A 1046 3.62 35.56 -9.03
C LYS A 1046 4.70 34.59 -8.55
N VAL A 1047 5.50 35.02 -7.59
CA VAL A 1047 6.40 34.16 -6.82
C VAL A 1047 5.73 33.82 -5.50
N ARG A 1048 5.64 32.53 -5.18
CA ARG A 1048 5.23 32.03 -3.87
C ARG A 1048 6.49 31.59 -3.13
N LEU A 1049 6.72 32.14 -1.95
CA LEU A 1049 7.59 31.53 -0.94
C LEU A 1049 6.73 30.65 -0.04
N GLN A 1050 7.27 29.52 0.39
CA GLN A 1050 6.56 28.51 1.18
C GLN A 1050 7.51 27.89 2.20
N ALA A 1051 7.01 27.70 3.42
CA ALA A 1051 7.69 26.98 4.49
C ALA A 1051 6.71 25.95 5.05
N ASP A 1052 7.00 24.67 4.83
CA ASP A 1052 6.23 23.54 5.32
C ASP A 1052 6.95 22.97 6.54
N MET A 1053 6.33 23.09 7.71
CA MET A 1053 6.87 22.65 9.00
C MET A 1053 6.09 21.43 9.46
N PHE A 1054 6.78 20.31 9.63
CA PHE A 1054 6.19 19.04 10.05
C PHE A 1054 6.41 18.83 11.54
N ASN A 1055 5.43 18.28 12.25
CA ASN A 1055 5.43 18.11 13.71
C ASN A 1055 5.90 19.36 14.47
N VAL A 1056 5.15 20.45 14.33
CA VAL A 1056 5.50 21.80 14.85
C VAL A 1056 5.81 21.83 16.36
N PHE A 1057 5.26 20.91 17.14
CA PHE A 1057 5.51 20.81 18.59
C PHE A 1057 6.64 19.86 18.97
N ASN A 1058 7.30 19.22 18.00
CA ASN A 1058 8.33 18.19 18.19
C ASN A 1058 7.89 17.05 19.13
N ARG A 1059 6.64 16.57 18.99
CA ARG A 1059 6.14 15.45 19.79
C ARG A 1059 6.89 14.18 19.40
N ILE A 1060 7.32 13.40 20.39
CA ILE A 1060 7.84 12.05 20.15
C ILE A 1060 6.66 11.14 19.78
N ASN A 1061 6.46 10.91 18.48
CA ASN A 1061 5.53 9.91 17.96
C ASN A 1061 6.24 8.56 17.90
N LEU A 1062 6.20 7.83 19.01
CA LEU A 1062 6.66 6.44 19.10
C LEU A 1062 5.89 5.54 18.13
N ALA A 1063 6.48 4.40 17.78
CA ALA A 1063 5.85 3.37 16.96
C ALA A 1063 4.49 2.90 17.54
N SER A 1064 3.59 2.44 16.66
CA SER A 1064 2.26 1.94 17.00
C SER A 1064 1.85 0.82 16.04
N GLY A 1065 0.97 -0.10 16.48
CA GLY A 1065 0.54 -1.26 15.70
C GLY A 1065 1.29 -2.57 16.04
N PRO A 1066 1.06 -3.66 15.29
CA PRO A 1066 1.68 -4.96 15.53
C PRO A 1066 3.21 -4.92 15.51
N GLY A 1067 3.84 -5.40 16.59
CA GLY A 1067 5.30 -5.49 16.69
C GLY A 1067 5.98 -4.16 16.96
N SER A 1068 5.22 -3.10 17.25
CA SER A 1068 5.76 -1.77 17.61
C SER A 1068 6.21 -1.69 19.07
N VAL A 1069 5.59 -2.50 19.93
CA VAL A 1069 6.14 -2.84 21.23
C VAL A 1069 7.08 -4.04 21.00
N GLY A 1070 8.22 -4.10 21.70
CA GLY A 1070 9.18 -5.18 21.48
C GLY A 1070 8.64 -6.54 21.93
N SER A 1071 8.91 -7.58 21.13
CA SER A 1071 8.54 -8.97 21.40
C SER A 1071 9.76 -9.88 21.44
N SER A 1072 9.60 -11.06 22.02
CA SER A 1072 10.68 -12.06 22.16
C SER A 1072 10.19 -13.50 21.99
N CYS A 1073 9.05 -13.67 21.33
CA CYS A 1073 8.59 -14.93 20.78
C CYS A 1073 9.33 -15.20 19.46
N GLY A 1074 10.03 -16.33 19.35
CA GLY A 1074 10.72 -16.70 18.11
C GLY A 1074 9.79 -16.95 16.93
N ALA A 1075 10.37 -17.32 15.79
CA ALA A 1075 9.60 -18.03 14.75
C ALA A 1075 9.14 -19.40 15.29
N LEU A 1076 8.10 -19.98 14.68
CA LEU A 1076 7.73 -21.37 14.93
C LEU A 1076 8.94 -22.28 14.64
N ASN A 1077 9.19 -23.27 15.52
CA ASN A 1077 10.26 -24.23 15.31
C ASN A 1077 10.07 -24.93 13.95
N ALA A 1078 11.08 -24.88 13.08
CA ALA A 1078 10.99 -25.30 11.69
C ALA A 1078 10.65 -26.79 11.48
N SER A 1079 10.80 -27.61 12.52
CA SER A 1079 10.45 -29.04 12.52
C SER A 1079 9.11 -29.37 13.18
N SER A 1080 8.47 -28.43 13.89
CA SER A 1080 7.22 -28.71 14.61
C SER A 1080 6.00 -28.33 13.78
N PRO A 1081 5.03 -29.25 13.59
CA PRO A 1081 3.76 -28.91 12.97
C PRO A 1081 2.81 -28.18 13.95
N VAL A 1082 3.13 -28.07 15.25
CA VAL A 1082 2.22 -27.57 16.30
C VAL A 1082 2.61 -26.14 16.75
N PRO A 1083 1.66 -25.23 17.03
CA PRO A 1083 1.98 -23.84 17.42
C PRO A 1083 2.71 -23.70 18.77
N SER A 1084 2.59 -24.69 19.65
CA SER A 1084 3.05 -24.65 21.04
C SER A 1084 4.57 -24.61 21.22
N ASP A 1085 5.34 -24.85 20.16
CA ASP A 1085 6.80 -25.02 20.24
C ASP A 1085 7.59 -23.71 20.03
N ARG A 1086 6.93 -22.54 20.12
CA ARG A 1086 7.62 -21.26 20.26
C ARG A 1086 8.06 -21.04 21.70
N VAL A 1087 9.38 -21.03 21.91
CA VAL A 1087 9.98 -20.48 23.11
C VAL A 1087 9.85 -18.95 23.07
N CYS A 1088 8.90 -18.44 23.86
CA CYS A 1088 8.78 -17.03 24.21
C CYS A 1088 9.34 -16.85 25.63
N ASN A 1089 10.33 -15.96 25.82
CA ASN A 1089 10.78 -15.59 27.16
C ASN A 1089 11.13 -14.09 27.22
N THR A 1090 10.88 -13.51 28.38
CA THR A 1090 10.81 -12.07 28.67
C THR A 1090 12.18 -11.40 28.66
N SER A 1091 12.71 -11.16 27.46
CA SER A 1091 14.01 -10.51 27.24
C SER A 1091 14.01 -9.02 27.61
N ALA A 1092 15.18 -8.39 27.64
CA ALA A 1092 15.33 -6.95 27.92
C ALA A 1092 14.65 -6.02 26.88
N SER A 1093 14.27 -6.54 25.70
CA SER A 1093 13.49 -5.82 24.69
C SER A 1093 11.99 -6.16 24.73
N PHE A 1094 11.55 -7.17 25.48
CA PHE A 1094 10.11 -7.46 25.59
C PHE A 1094 9.39 -6.28 26.24
N GLY A 1095 8.28 -5.85 25.66
CA GLY A 1095 7.50 -4.72 26.16
C GLY A 1095 8.12 -3.35 25.88
N LEU A 1096 9.27 -3.23 25.22
CA LEU A 1096 9.97 -1.97 24.96
C LEU A 1096 9.59 -1.39 23.59
N VAL A 1097 9.04 -0.18 23.53
CA VAL A 1097 8.89 0.57 22.27
C VAL A 1097 10.20 1.31 21.99
N SER A 1098 11.02 0.76 21.09
CA SER A 1098 12.37 1.22 20.80
C SER A 1098 12.49 2.06 19.52
N ASP A 1099 11.38 2.55 18.96
CA ASP A 1099 11.40 3.30 17.69
C ASP A 1099 10.28 4.37 17.57
N THR A 1100 10.40 5.25 16.57
CA THR A 1100 9.39 6.19 16.11
C THR A 1100 8.49 5.60 15.03
N ILE A 1101 7.28 6.13 14.85
CA ILE A 1101 6.31 5.60 13.88
C ILE A 1101 6.76 5.70 12.41
N GLY A 1102 7.64 6.65 12.06
CA GLY A 1102 8.12 6.86 10.70
C GLY A 1102 9.25 5.92 10.27
N ASP A 1103 10.23 5.70 11.15
CA ASP A 1103 11.31 4.72 10.97
C ASP A 1103 10.73 3.28 11.05
N PHE A 1104 9.83 3.00 12.01
CA PHE A 1104 9.14 1.71 12.18
C PHE A 1104 8.20 1.34 11.01
N ASN A 1105 7.62 2.32 10.33
CA ASN A 1105 6.87 2.10 9.08
C ASN A 1105 7.68 2.49 7.82
N GLY A 1106 9.01 2.59 7.95
CA GLY A 1106 9.92 2.46 6.82
C GLY A 1106 9.89 3.63 5.84
N ALA A 1107 9.39 4.77 6.30
CA ALA A 1107 9.55 6.05 5.66
C ALA A 1107 10.43 6.97 6.54
N PRO A 1108 11.62 6.51 7.00
CA PRO A 1108 12.43 7.23 7.99
C PRO A 1108 12.78 8.62 7.49
N GLY A 1109 12.41 9.62 8.28
CA GLY A 1109 12.59 11.00 7.92
C GLY A 1109 11.79 11.45 6.69
N LEU A 1110 10.81 10.71 6.16
CA LEU A 1110 10.02 11.09 4.97
C LEU A 1110 8.49 10.94 5.11
N GLY A 1111 7.98 10.23 6.11
CA GLY A 1111 6.55 10.12 6.40
C GLY A 1111 6.02 11.13 7.44
N PRO A 1112 4.75 11.04 7.84
CA PRO A 1112 4.20 11.76 8.99
C PRO A 1112 4.66 11.14 10.33
N GLY A 1113 4.55 11.89 11.42
CA GLY A 1113 5.01 11.48 12.75
C GLY A 1113 6.49 11.75 13.04
N GLU A 1114 7.27 12.11 12.03
CA GLU A 1114 8.69 12.46 12.16
C GLU A 1114 8.96 13.57 13.19
N GLN A 1115 10.19 13.66 13.67
CA GLN A 1115 10.58 14.77 14.56
C GLN A 1115 10.46 16.12 13.85
N PHE A 1116 10.34 17.22 14.59
CA PHE A 1116 10.16 18.55 14.01
C PHE A 1116 11.13 18.81 12.87
N ASN A 1117 10.63 19.19 11.70
CA ASN A 1117 11.48 19.46 10.55
C ASN A 1117 10.82 20.43 9.57
N MET A 1118 11.60 21.10 8.72
CA MET A 1118 11.08 22.07 7.77
C MET A 1118 11.59 21.86 6.34
N GLN A 1119 10.66 21.95 5.39
CA GLN A 1119 10.95 22.09 3.96
C GLN A 1119 10.71 23.55 3.55
N LEU A 1120 11.70 24.17 2.92
CA LEU A 1120 11.59 25.52 2.35
C LEU A 1120 11.43 25.43 0.83
N ALA A 1121 10.56 26.25 0.25
CA ALA A 1121 10.28 26.22 -1.17
C ALA A 1121 10.07 27.59 -1.81
N VAL A 1122 10.47 27.68 -3.09
CA VAL A 1122 10.18 28.80 -3.97
C VAL A 1122 9.45 28.26 -5.20
N LYS A 1123 8.27 28.82 -5.50
CA LYS A 1123 7.41 28.40 -6.61
C LYS A 1123 6.98 29.61 -7.43
N ILE A 1124 7.46 29.70 -8.67
CA ILE A 1124 6.98 30.65 -9.68
C ILE A 1124 5.68 30.09 -10.25
N ILE A 1125 4.68 30.94 -10.44
CA ILE A 1125 3.38 30.59 -11.04
C ILE A 1125 3.03 31.69 -12.07
N PHE A 1126 2.57 31.29 -13.24
CA PHE A 1126 2.28 32.15 -14.39
C PHE A 1126 1.03 31.70 -15.16
#